data_AF-A0A914A5Z9-F1
#
_entry.id   AF-A0A914A5Z9-F1
#
_cell.length_a   1.000
_cell.length_b   1.000
_cell.length_c   1.000
_cell.angle_alpha   90.00
_cell.angle_beta   90.00
_cell.angle_gamma   90.00
#
_symmetry.space_group_name_H-M   'P 1'
#
loop_
_entity.id
_entity.type
_entity.pdbx_description
1 polymer ?
#
loop_
_entity_poly.entity_id
_entity_poly.type
_entity_poly.pdbx_seq_one_letter_code
_entity_poly.pdbx_strand_id
1 'polypeptide(L)'
;MDMDLEYSITPPLSPCNEVDSEDPPPRLGQSLIQDCVQCLACIECFKVRDRHTSSVSAIKRILAGKDPSPECFHDNTCELFGHTYVTGVALLDTTSHLFCQARQCISKIQALLGQGSNWGLLDPIVNEAKKLHSRVMTFMQYVQTFVHRSFSLPDATLPPSVYTQRLASFPSVLVVELQTLSMFNGRISELPTGVLQQCATSTMRPDSIGSLLLHMNLSTQWSIVQVLHLLHAKLKGEQELIASSAEKAQELLQDMLNVAIVKHNKLGYSEHHQHGPFPDGCLQDLWLSLIQLLDHRHNQYSTDSFWCSFHSCLTPLLDDITNPSQSQPSDTPATQPKPRDPIGLCWWLLQYIAPLYQYNQNGQLTNGKQGRPIRCYWLLVEDLLKLMFASNDALPDEAHMQSYLKSCLALCHLWEPKGSVLTLLWGHFHKRLNKKLIVPGQGVRSLATICQTPHSWYEHCKERVADHTASHHHDNSFDLFLRILATQLKHMKETGAAQGWKQLQGRFYSKFHGRSMKELDETGLSRFLSLFLTFALVTDLSDATSRVLDFLDLLPTDTLTHGKLMLIWRGLFTLCLIHEDQSCDLAVVADRLVQGFNTVCMEMSSKSVDSGRKSQLWALVLSYIEATQEVFDASNKLHLSEEKLIGSGLSNLLEVSSEHEMRALLTFLQTIMARHRILYQQVLMQRPASTAKSDTSPGPEMLMHKYQAFARILWDRIHPFIKRHASTQTPPSELADVATSFTLLAADLKLHNEGSGSGQTTPQELFRFYGLDDHKVHHSITVRYLCHLLPNHSFTEQLQAAIGPAQWASSLVHAWLRCGLQSPQSSTPMQELTRLVFKLGEVSAILDSQIQSSSNVIDGTGNPHKHTMLQFIQALGHQFNSAQGLQERVLKRQTILSYLGDLVELSQPMLRNMRSASDLLWIYKVIGHVVKYCSSILYVKGKSQAQLPGILTELILPPALFNPKKGLPSQMLSAIRETLHLFLEGLASLDLQRDEFIQRKVQEIVQQYFLRFQVKSSTLATTSSGSSSANHPFMVALHKSCARQPNPQISALRELILKAIRQQYLIYHGQQPPSHLPYTLAFLQELLHRTYNPQQIAR
;
A
#
# COMPACT_ATOMS: atom_id res chain seq x y z
N MET A 1 57.27 9.00 17.09
CA MET A 1 56.69 7.79 17.72
C MET A 1 55.85 7.07 16.67
N ASP A 2 56.43 6.68 15.52
CA ASP A 2 57.37 5.55 15.33
C ASP A 2 56.60 4.21 15.51
N MET A 3 56.39 3.33 14.51
CA MET A 3 56.88 3.29 13.12
C MET A 3 55.86 2.64 12.14
N ASP A 4 55.94 3.06 10.87
CA ASP A 4 56.07 2.24 9.63
C ASP A 4 56.15 0.70 9.76
N LEU A 5 55.70 -0.16 8.82
CA LEU A 5 55.08 -0.05 7.46
C LEU A 5 54.30 -1.40 7.21
N GLU A 6 53.80 -1.90 6.05
CA GLU A 6 53.99 -1.57 4.62
C GLU A 6 52.69 -1.78 3.76
N TYR A 7 52.68 -2.60 2.68
CA TYR A 7 51.61 -2.69 1.66
C TYR A 7 51.13 -4.13 1.33
N SER A 8 49.92 -4.27 0.76
CA SER A 8 49.74 -4.78 -0.63
C SER A 8 48.30 -4.66 -1.21
N ILE A 9 48.11 -3.61 -2.02
CA ILE A 9 47.57 -3.59 -3.41
C ILE A 9 46.31 -4.41 -3.81
N THR A 10 45.39 -3.72 -4.52
CA THR A 10 44.25 -4.20 -5.37
C THR A 10 44.06 -3.20 -6.53
N PRO A 11 43.15 -3.38 -7.54
CA PRO A 11 42.45 -4.57 -8.08
C PRO A 11 42.85 -4.78 -9.59
N PRO A 12 42.01 -4.97 -10.67
CA PRO A 12 40.68 -4.38 -10.98
C PRO A 12 39.55 -5.31 -11.57
N LEU A 13 38.36 -5.20 -10.97
CA LEU A 13 37.01 -4.99 -11.57
C LEU A 13 36.48 -5.70 -12.86
N SER A 14 35.28 -6.29 -12.70
CA SER A 14 34.08 -6.16 -13.57
C SER A 14 33.97 -6.92 -14.92
N PRO A 15 32.76 -7.11 -15.49
CA PRO A 15 31.44 -6.57 -15.11
C PRO A 15 30.33 -7.60 -14.79
N CYS A 16 29.21 -7.11 -14.23
CA CYS A 16 27.93 -7.81 -14.15
C CYS A 16 27.12 -7.65 -15.46
N ASN A 17 26.19 -8.57 -15.72
CA ASN A 17 25.07 -8.38 -16.64
C ASN A 17 23.75 -8.47 -15.88
N GLU A 18 22.77 -7.66 -16.28
CA GLU A 18 21.40 -7.68 -15.77
C GLU A 18 20.55 -8.68 -16.59
N VAL A 19 19.66 -9.41 -15.92
CA VAL A 19 18.54 -10.14 -16.55
C VAL A 19 17.36 -10.15 -15.58
N ASP A 20 16.20 -9.65 -16.03
CA ASP A 20 14.94 -9.72 -15.28
C ASP A 20 14.34 -11.13 -15.29
N SER A 21 13.88 -11.62 -14.13
CA SER A 21 12.83 -12.66 -14.06
C SER A 21 12.15 -12.66 -12.69
N GLU A 22 10.82 -12.54 -12.69
CA GLU A 22 9.99 -12.70 -11.48
C GLU A 22 9.79 -14.18 -11.15
N ASP A 23 10.67 -14.76 -10.31
CA ASP A 23 10.45 -16.10 -9.76
C ASP A 23 9.65 -16.05 -8.44
N PRO A 24 8.60 -16.89 -8.28
CA PRO A 24 7.80 -16.91 -7.06
C PRO A 24 8.55 -17.54 -5.87
N PRO A 25 8.23 -17.16 -4.62
CA PRO A 25 8.93 -17.67 -3.44
C PRO A 25 8.78 -19.21 -3.31
N PRO A 26 9.86 -19.92 -2.92
CA PRO A 26 9.86 -21.38 -2.87
C PRO A 26 8.89 -21.91 -1.82
N ARG A 27 8.04 -22.86 -2.22
CA ARG A 27 7.12 -23.55 -1.31
C ARG A 27 7.93 -24.46 -0.37
N LEU A 28 7.62 -24.43 0.94
CA LEU A 28 8.20 -25.42 1.86
C LEU A 28 7.80 -26.82 1.38
N GLY A 29 8.81 -27.65 1.11
CA GLY A 29 8.68 -28.91 0.38
C GLY A 29 9.73 -29.11 -0.73
N GLN A 30 10.40 -28.05 -1.19
CA GLN A 30 11.48 -28.15 -2.19
C GLN A 30 12.90 -27.83 -1.68
N SER A 31 13.06 -27.36 -0.44
CA SER A 31 14.35 -26.97 0.15
C SER A 31 15.21 -28.15 0.67
N LEU A 32 15.08 -29.34 0.08
CA LEU A 32 15.93 -30.52 0.35
C LEU A 32 16.82 -30.85 -0.86
N ILE A 33 17.30 -29.81 -1.53
CA ILE A 33 18.13 -29.90 -2.74
C ILE A 33 19.38 -29.04 -2.56
N GLN A 34 20.34 -29.51 -1.76
CA GLN A 34 21.72 -29.70 -2.23
C GLN A 34 22.64 -30.43 -1.23
N ASP A 35 23.63 -31.11 -1.83
CA ASP A 35 24.93 -31.57 -1.32
C ASP A 35 25.01 -32.70 -0.26
N CYS A 36 26.03 -33.56 -0.44
CA CYS A 36 26.35 -34.82 0.27
C CYS A 36 25.24 -35.91 0.25
N VAL A 37 25.34 -37.02 -0.51
CA VAL A 37 26.42 -38.05 -0.54
C VAL A 37 26.79 -38.44 0.89
N GLN A 38 26.51 -39.64 1.42
CA GLN A 38 26.07 -40.94 0.86
C GLN A 38 25.60 -41.78 2.06
N CYS A 39 24.75 -42.79 1.85
CA CYS A 39 24.55 -43.84 2.85
C CYS A 39 24.38 -45.23 2.20
N LEU A 40 24.58 -46.26 3.01
CA LEU A 40 24.94 -47.62 2.67
C LEU A 40 23.75 -48.46 2.16
N ALA A 41 23.92 -49.01 0.96
CA ALA A 41 23.86 -50.47 0.76
C ALA A 41 24.44 -50.96 -0.60
N CYS A 42 25.15 -50.14 -1.38
CA CYS A 42 25.94 -50.63 -2.52
C CYS A 42 27.40 -50.18 -2.43
N ILE A 43 28.30 -51.17 -2.41
CA ILE A 43 29.68 -51.00 -2.86
C ILE A 43 29.63 -51.00 -4.40
N GLU A 44 30.48 -50.18 -5.04
CA GLU A 44 30.54 -49.97 -6.50
C GLU A 44 29.28 -49.30 -7.10
N CYS A 45 29.35 -47.97 -7.26
CA CYS A 45 28.34 -47.18 -7.95
C CYS A 45 28.24 -47.56 -9.44
N PHE A 46 27.04 -47.87 -9.95
CA PHE A 46 26.65 -47.43 -11.30
C PHE A 46 25.13 -47.49 -11.58
N LYS A 47 24.61 -46.35 -12.07
CA LYS A 47 23.29 -46.13 -12.73
C LYS A 47 22.06 -45.95 -11.82
N VAL A 48 21.07 -45.26 -12.41
CA VAL A 48 19.70 -44.97 -11.92
C VAL A 48 19.59 -43.94 -10.78
N ARG A 49 19.52 -42.65 -11.18
CA ARG A 49 18.60 -41.68 -10.54
C ARG A 49 17.16 -42.19 -10.73
N ASP A 50 16.24 -41.68 -9.92
CA ASP A 50 14.84 -42.14 -9.75
C ASP A 50 14.71 -43.51 -9.08
N ARG A 51 14.73 -43.53 -7.73
CA ARG A 51 13.98 -44.47 -6.84
C ARG A 51 14.35 -44.32 -5.35
N HIS A 52 13.42 -43.82 -4.53
CA HIS A 52 13.41 -44.06 -3.08
C HIS A 52 12.92 -45.49 -2.78
N THR A 53 13.73 -46.55 -2.99
CA THR A 53 13.18 -47.93 -2.93
C THR A 53 13.92 -49.04 -2.18
N SER A 54 15.21 -49.06 -1.88
CA SER A 54 15.82 -50.31 -1.37
C SER A 54 15.22 -50.77 -0.02
N SER A 55 15.43 -50.01 1.05
CA SER A 55 14.86 -50.32 2.38
C SER A 55 13.32 -50.29 2.36
N VAL A 56 12.74 -49.24 1.77
CA VAL A 56 11.27 -49.04 1.73
C VAL A 56 10.56 -50.16 0.94
N SER A 57 11.16 -50.71 -0.13
CA SER A 57 10.58 -51.86 -0.83
C SER A 57 10.78 -53.18 -0.08
N ALA A 58 11.90 -53.36 0.64
CA ALA A 58 12.10 -54.53 1.48
C ALA A 58 11.05 -54.59 2.60
N ILE A 59 10.87 -53.50 3.36
CA ILE A 59 9.83 -53.44 4.39
C ILE A 59 8.42 -53.55 3.78
N LYS A 60 8.11 -52.86 2.67
CA LYS A 60 6.84 -53.03 1.95
C LYS A 60 6.56 -54.50 1.60
N ARG A 61 7.57 -55.24 1.14
CA ARG A 61 7.42 -56.66 0.77
C ARG A 61 7.18 -57.54 2.00
N ILE A 62 7.94 -57.32 3.08
CA ILE A 62 7.74 -57.95 4.39
C ILE A 62 6.30 -57.72 4.89
N LEU A 63 5.85 -56.45 4.98
CA LEU A 63 4.50 -56.07 5.42
C LEU A 63 3.39 -56.57 4.47
N ALA A 64 3.73 -56.93 3.23
CA ALA A 64 2.79 -57.54 2.27
C ALA A 64 2.81 -59.08 2.29
N GLY A 65 3.53 -59.71 3.23
CA GLY A 65 3.69 -61.16 3.31
C GLY A 65 4.48 -61.75 2.14
N LYS A 66 5.36 -60.96 1.50
CA LYS A 66 6.16 -61.34 0.32
C LYS A 66 7.64 -61.43 0.67
N ASP A 67 8.35 -62.22 -0.12
CA ASP A 67 9.79 -62.45 -0.03
C ASP A 67 10.57 -61.13 0.10
N PRO A 68 11.37 -60.92 1.16
CA PRO A 68 12.13 -59.68 1.36
C PRO A 68 13.20 -59.44 0.29
N SER A 69 13.78 -60.49 -0.30
CA SER A 69 14.97 -60.41 -1.17
C SER A 69 14.85 -61.32 -2.40
N PRO A 70 13.92 -61.02 -3.33
CA PRO A 70 13.52 -61.87 -4.45
C PRO A 70 14.56 -62.04 -5.58
N GLU A 71 15.77 -61.53 -5.39
CA GLU A 71 16.89 -61.62 -6.33
C GLU A 71 18.07 -62.41 -5.72
N CYS A 72 18.08 -62.62 -4.40
CA CYS A 72 19.17 -63.25 -3.65
C CYS A 72 18.84 -64.70 -3.25
N PHE A 73 19.87 -65.51 -2.99
CA PHE A 73 19.77 -66.84 -2.36
C PHE A 73 18.85 -67.85 -3.09
N HIS A 74 18.95 -67.94 -4.42
CA HIS A 74 18.18 -68.89 -5.24
C HIS A 74 18.88 -70.25 -5.41
N ASP A 75 20.21 -70.24 -5.42
CA ASP A 75 21.01 -71.45 -5.57
C ASP A 75 20.90 -72.37 -4.36
N ASN A 76 21.17 -73.67 -4.56
CA ASN A 76 21.19 -74.65 -3.48
C ASN A 76 22.28 -74.36 -2.42
N THR A 77 23.27 -73.54 -2.77
CA THR A 77 24.40 -73.15 -1.91
C THR A 77 24.62 -71.65 -1.92
N CYS A 78 24.90 -71.07 -0.75
CA CYS A 78 25.19 -69.65 -0.57
C CYS A 78 26.50 -69.44 0.18
N GLU A 79 27.20 -68.34 -0.10
CA GLU A 79 28.37 -67.92 0.66
C GLU A 79 27.99 -67.03 1.84
N LEU A 80 28.44 -67.40 3.04
CA LEU A 80 28.29 -66.60 4.27
C LEU A 80 29.66 -66.48 4.94
N PHE A 81 30.05 -65.25 5.29
CA PHE A 81 31.36 -64.90 5.89
C PHE A 81 32.63 -65.35 5.13
N GLY A 82 32.50 -65.93 3.95
CA GLY A 82 33.60 -66.53 3.16
C GLY A 82 33.62 -68.07 3.15
N HIS A 83 32.54 -68.72 3.57
CA HIS A 83 32.36 -70.17 3.49
C HIS A 83 31.05 -70.51 2.76
N THR A 84 31.05 -71.60 2.00
CA THR A 84 29.88 -72.12 1.29
C THR A 84 29.01 -72.98 2.19
N TYR A 85 27.70 -72.72 2.22
CA TYR A 85 26.71 -73.49 2.99
C TYR A 85 25.50 -73.88 2.14
N VAL A 86 24.73 -74.89 2.54
CA VAL A 86 23.48 -75.29 1.88
C VAL A 86 22.34 -74.35 2.29
N THR A 87 21.81 -73.59 1.33
CA THR A 87 20.92 -72.43 1.56
C THR A 87 19.58 -72.79 2.21
N GLY A 88 19.09 -74.02 2.02
CA GLY A 88 17.87 -74.51 2.65
C GLY A 88 17.98 -74.82 4.14
N VAL A 89 19.20 -75.03 4.69
CA VAL A 89 19.39 -75.57 6.05
C VAL A 89 20.50 -74.91 6.88
N ALA A 90 21.38 -74.09 6.30
CA ALA A 90 22.57 -73.59 7.00
C ALA A 90 22.27 -72.89 8.35
N LEU A 91 21.13 -72.21 8.45
CA LEU A 91 20.73 -71.51 9.67
C LEU A 91 20.18 -72.45 10.75
N LEU A 92 19.65 -73.62 10.39
CA LEU A 92 19.22 -74.69 11.29
C LEU A 92 20.39 -75.54 11.80
N ASP A 93 21.38 -75.80 10.93
CA ASP A 93 22.52 -76.65 11.28
C ASP A 93 23.66 -75.87 11.98
N THR A 94 23.80 -74.56 11.75
CA THR A 94 24.97 -73.77 12.22
C THR A 94 24.65 -72.42 12.86
N THR A 95 23.46 -72.24 13.46
CA THR A 95 22.95 -70.96 14.00
C THR A 95 23.99 -70.19 14.81
N SER A 96 24.46 -70.75 15.94
CA SER A 96 25.41 -70.07 16.85
C SER A 96 26.79 -69.82 16.24
N HIS A 97 27.21 -70.62 15.25
CA HIS A 97 28.46 -70.38 14.54
C HIS A 97 28.35 -69.14 13.63
N LEU A 98 27.27 -69.04 12.84
CA LEU A 98 27.03 -67.89 11.96
C LEU A 98 26.84 -66.59 12.76
N PHE A 99 26.09 -66.63 13.87
CA PHE A 99 25.95 -65.49 14.77
C PHE A 99 27.27 -65.13 15.49
N CYS A 100 28.12 -66.11 15.82
CA CYS A 100 29.48 -65.84 16.31
C CYS A 100 30.34 -65.14 15.25
N GLN A 101 30.30 -65.59 13.98
CA GLN A 101 31.01 -64.94 12.88
C GLN A 101 30.51 -63.50 12.63
N ALA A 102 29.21 -63.24 12.80
CA ALA A 102 28.65 -61.89 12.79
C ALA A 102 29.28 -61.02 13.90
N ARG A 103 29.23 -61.48 15.17
CA ARG A 103 29.83 -60.79 16.32
C ARG A 103 31.33 -60.52 16.13
N GLN A 104 32.09 -61.46 15.56
CA GLN A 104 33.50 -61.27 15.22
C GLN A 104 33.72 -60.17 14.16
N CYS A 105 32.85 -60.04 13.16
CA CYS A 105 32.95 -58.97 12.16
C CYS A 105 32.65 -57.59 12.77
N ILE A 106 31.66 -57.51 13.66
CA ILE A 106 31.30 -56.30 14.41
C ILE A 106 32.49 -55.84 15.28
N SER A 107 33.07 -56.76 16.05
CA SER A 107 34.25 -56.49 16.90
C SER A 107 35.46 -55.98 16.11
N LYS A 108 35.70 -56.51 14.91
CA LYS A 108 36.78 -56.03 14.02
C LYS A 108 36.54 -54.59 13.57
N ILE A 109 35.32 -54.24 13.14
CA ILE A 109 34.98 -52.84 12.76
C ILE A 109 35.20 -51.88 13.93
N GLN A 110 34.80 -52.27 15.15
CA GLN A 110 35.05 -51.49 16.37
C GLN A 110 36.55 -51.30 16.64
N ALA A 111 37.37 -52.34 16.48
CA ALA A 111 38.82 -52.26 16.67
C ALA A 111 39.52 -51.35 15.64
N LEU A 112 39.04 -51.30 14.39
CA LEU A 112 39.58 -50.42 13.35
C LEU A 112 39.33 -48.93 13.65
N LEU A 113 38.29 -48.57 14.43
CA LEU A 113 38.03 -47.17 14.81
C LEU A 113 39.14 -46.57 15.68
N GLY A 114 39.88 -47.40 16.43
CA GLY A 114 41.02 -46.98 17.24
C GLY A 114 42.32 -46.78 16.44
N GLN A 115 42.33 -47.11 15.14
CA GLN A 115 43.50 -46.98 14.28
C GLN A 115 43.35 -45.72 13.41
N GLY A 116 44.30 -44.78 13.53
CA GLY A 116 44.20 -43.48 12.89
C GLY A 116 44.17 -43.58 11.37
N SER A 117 43.05 -43.20 10.75
CA SER A 117 42.87 -43.20 9.30
C SER A 117 43.80 -42.22 8.59
N ASN A 118 44.34 -42.62 7.44
CA ASN A 118 45.17 -41.74 6.61
C ASN A 118 44.27 -40.93 5.65
N TRP A 119 44.56 -39.64 5.47
CA TRP A 119 43.70 -38.68 4.77
C TRP A 119 43.69 -38.80 3.22
N GLY A 120 43.66 -40.01 2.67
CA GLY A 120 43.62 -40.30 1.23
C GLY A 120 42.27 -40.85 0.75
N LEU A 121 42.02 -40.82 -0.58
CA LEU A 121 40.78 -41.35 -1.18
C LEU A 121 40.67 -42.89 -1.21
N LEU A 122 41.73 -43.61 -0.82
CA LEU A 122 41.79 -45.07 -0.83
C LEU A 122 42.41 -45.60 0.47
N ASP A 123 41.80 -45.29 1.62
CA ASP A 123 42.22 -45.88 2.90
C ASP A 123 41.90 -47.40 2.91
N PRO A 124 42.89 -48.29 3.06
CA PRO A 124 42.66 -49.73 3.10
C PRO A 124 41.84 -50.17 4.33
N ILE A 125 41.92 -49.44 5.44
CA ILE A 125 41.18 -49.71 6.68
C ILE A 125 39.68 -49.49 6.44
N VAL A 126 39.32 -48.40 5.76
CA VAL A 126 37.93 -48.12 5.35
C VAL A 126 37.42 -49.21 4.41
N ASN A 127 38.24 -49.68 3.47
CA ASN A 127 37.86 -50.75 2.55
C ASN A 127 37.71 -52.12 3.24
N GLU A 128 38.47 -52.42 4.30
CA GLU A 128 38.23 -53.58 5.15
C GLU A 128 36.93 -53.44 5.96
N ALA A 129 36.70 -52.28 6.58
CA ALA A 129 35.47 -51.99 7.31
C ALA A 129 34.21 -52.13 6.41
N LYS A 130 34.26 -51.65 5.16
CA LYS A 130 33.19 -51.85 4.16
C LYS A 130 32.95 -53.34 3.85
N LYS A 131 34.00 -54.15 3.71
CA LYS A 131 33.88 -55.61 3.48
C LYS A 131 33.29 -56.34 4.69
N LEU A 132 33.71 -55.98 5.90
CA LEU A 132 33.15 -56.52 7.15
C LEU A 132 31.67 -56.16 7.30
N HIS A 133 31.30 -54.89 7.03
CA HIS A 133 29.92 -54.43 7.03
C HIS A 133 29.06 -55.21 6.02
N SER A 134 29.55 -55.36 4.79
CA SER A 134 28.85 -56.11 3.73
C SER A 134 28.58 -57.55 4.15
N ARG A 135 29.55 -58.24 4.77
CA ARG A 135 29.37 -59.61 5.29
C ARG A 135 28.26 -59.72 6.34
N VAL A 136 28.20 -58.79 7.30
CA VAL A 136 27.15 -58.78 8.33
C VAL A 136 25.78 -58.55 7.69
N MET A 137 25.66 -57.60 6.76
CA MET A 137 24.39 -57.32 6.07
C MET A 137 23.91 -58.48 5.20
N THR A 138 24.80 -59.11 4.43
CA THR A 138 24.47 -60.30 3.63
C THR A 138 23.97 -61.44 4.52
N PHE A 139 24.56 -61.63 5.70
CA PHE A 139 24.07 -62.60 6.67
C PHE A 139 22.68 -62.24 7.22
N MET A 140 22.44 -60.99 7.62
CA MET A 140 21.11 -60.59 8.11
C MET A 140 20.03 -60.69 7.03
N GLN A 141 20.37 -60.35 5.77
CA GLN A 141 19.49 -60.52 4.61
C GLN A 141 19.21 -62.01 4.33
N TYR A 142 20.21 -62.88 4.48
CA TYR A 142 20.02 -64.34 4.43
C TYR A 142 19.07 -64.83 5.54
N VAL A 143 19.21 -64.37 6.79
CA VAL A 143 18.29 -64.74 7.89
C VAL A 143 16.85 -64.35 7.56
N GLN A 144 16.60 -63.14 7.05
CA GLN A 144 15.27 -62.70 6.61
C GLN A 144 14.71 -63.59 5.48
N THR A 145 15.54 -63.90 4.49
CA THR A 145 15.17 -64.73 3.33
C THR A 145 14.87 -66.17 3.76
N PHE A 146 15.67 -66.72 4.68
CA PHE A 146 15.49 -68.05 5.26
C PHE A 146 14.18 -68.15 6.05
N VAL A 147 13.89 -67.19 6.93
CA VAL A 147 12.63 -67.17 7.70
C VAL A 147 11.42 -67.02 6.77
N HIS A 148 11.55 -66.30 5.65
CA HIS A 148 10.47 -66.20 4.68
C HIS A 148 10.29 -67.48 3.83
N ARG A 149 11.35 -68.01 3.20
CA ARG A 149 11.27 -69.13 2.24
C ARG A 149 11.33 -70.51 2.91
N SER A 150 12.34 -70.73 3.75
CA SER A 150 12.72 -72.06 4.25
C SER A 150 12.00 -72.45 5.54
N PHE A 151 11.70 -71.48 6.41
CA PHE A 151 10.99 -71.76 7.67
C PHE A 151 9.48 -71.95 7.44
N SER A 152 8.98 -73.15 7.75
CA SER A 152 7.56 -73.46 7.87
C SER A 152 7.37 -74.44 9.03
N LEU A 153 6.29 -74.29 9.81
CA LEU A 153 5.94 -75.24 10.86
C LEU A 153 5.63 -76.62 10.22
N PRO A 154 6.09 -77.73 10.82
CA PRO A 154 5.69 -79.06 10.38
C PRO A 154 4.20 -79.30 10.64
N ASP A 155 3.53 -80.00 9.73
CA ASP A 155 2.14 -80.41 9.91
C ASP A 155 2.04 -81.40 11.09
N ALA A 156 1.13 -81.13 12.03
CA ALA A 156 0.97 -81.89 13.28
C ALA A 156 0.49 -83.35 13.07
N THR A 157 0.18 -83.72 11.82
CA THR A 157 -0.20 -85.06 11.40
C THR A 157 0.97 -85.99 11.05
N LEU A 158 2.21 -85.45 10.93
CA LEU A 158 3.39 -86.20 10.52
C LEU A 158 4.24 -86.69 11.72
N PRO A 159 4.89 -87.88 11.63
CA PRO A 159 5.73 -88.39 12.70
C PRO A 159 7.01 -87.53 12.89
N PRO A 160 7.43 -87.27 14.14
CA PRO A 160 8.52 -86.33 14.41
C PRO A 160 9.90 -86.89 14.03
N SER A 161 10.45 -86.39 12.92
CA SER A 161 11.85 -86.55 12.55
C SER A 161 12.78 -85.61 13.34
N VAL A 162 14.08 -85.93 13.36
CA VAL A 162 15.14 -85.07 13.95
C VAL A 162 15.22 -83.70 13.27
N TYR A 163 14.79 -83.58 12.01
CA TYR A 163 14.69 -82.30 11.30
C TYR A 163 13.49 -81.48 11.76
N THR A 164 12.31 -82.09 11.87
CA THR A 164 11.08 -81.43 12.33
C THR A 164 11.13 -81.06 13.81
N GLN A 165 11.82 -81.82 14.66
CA GLN A 165 12.09 -81.44 16.05
C GLN A 165 12.99 -80.19 16.13
N ARG A 166 14.05 -80.11 15.32
CA ARG A 166 14.90 -78.90 15.25
C ARG A 166 14.19 -77.70 14.66
N LEU A 167 13.30 -77.89 13.68
CA LEU A 167 12.41 -76.82 13.19
C LEU A 167 11.47 -76.29 14.28
N ALA A 168 10.96 -77.15 15.17
CA ALA A 168 10.08 -76.74 16.26
C ALA A 168 10.80 -75.92 17.36
N SER A 169 12.05 -76.26 17.68
CA SER A 169 12.87 -75.48 18.64
C SER A 169 13.63 -74.30 18.03
N PHE A 170 13.69 -74.19 16.71
CA PHE A 170 14.45 -73.15 16.01
C PHE A 170 14.03 -71.70 16.35
N PRO A 171 12.74 -71.34 16.49
CA PRO A 171 12.35 -69.95 16.76
C PRO A 171 12.95 -69.39 18.06
N SER A 172 12.92 -70.15 19.16
CA SER A 172 13.47 -69.69 20.44
C SER A 172 15.00 -69.61 20.42
N VAL A 173 15.69 -70.55 19.77
CA VAL A 173 17.14 -70.49 19.54
C VAL A 173 17.51 -69.25 18.71
N LEU A 174 16.75 -68.94 17.66
CA LEU A 174 16.98 -67.76 16.83
C LEU A 174 16.71 -66.46 17.59
N VAL A 175 15.65 -66.38 18.41
CA VAL A 175 15.38 -65.21 19.27
C VAL A 175 16.52 -64.97 20.26
N VAL A 176 17.04 -66.01 20.90
CA VAL A 176 18.16 -65.89 21.85
C VAL A 176 19.44 -65.41 21.16
N GLU A 177 19.77 -65.91 19.96
CA GLU A 177 20.93 -65.43 19.20
C GLU A 177 20.74 -63.99 18.67
N LEU A 178 19.51 -63.60 18.28
CA LEU A 178 19.18 -62.22 17.90
C LEU A 178 19.28 -61.26 19.09
N GLN A 179 18.80 -61.64 20.28
CA GLN A 179 18.97 -60.89 21.52
C GLN A 179 20.45 -60.78 21.90
N THR A 180 21.20 -61.87 21.80
CA THR A 180 22.65 -61.90 22.06
C THR A 180 23.42 -61.00 21.07
N LEU A 181 23.04 -60.97 19.80
CA LEU A 181 23.60 -60.05 18.80
C LEU A 181 23.24 -58.58 19.10
N SER A 182 21.99 -58.31 19.48
CA SER A 182 21.51 -56.98 19.91
C SER A 182 22.34 -56.45 21.08
N MET A 183 22.51 -57.25 22.14
CA MET A 183 23.29 -56.88 23.32
C MET A 183 24.78 -56.72 23.02
N PHE A 184 25.35 -57.55 22.13
CA PHE A 184 26.76 -57.44 21.73
C PHE A 184 27.03 -56.19 20.87
N ASN A 185 26.07 -55.79 20.03
CA ASN A 185 26.16 -54.62 19.18
C ASN A 185 26.04 -53.30 19.95
N GLY A 186 25.37 -53.33 21.11
CA GLY A 186 25.19 -52.19 22.02
C GLY A 186 24.15 -51.16 21.56
N ARG A 187 23.88 -50.20 22.45
CA ARG A 187 23.04 -49.02 22.20
C ARG A 187 23.81 -47.94 21.46
N ILE A 188 23.11 -47.10 20.71
CA ILE A 188 23.73 -45.93 20.05
C ILE A 188 24.34 -44.97 21.08
N SER A 189 23.75 -44.84 22.27
CA SER A 189 24.33 -44.05 23.38
C SER A 189 25.68 -44.57 23.91
N GLU A 190 26.05 -45.82 23.60
CA GLU A 190 27.32 -46.44 23.99
C GLU A 190 28.42 -46.25 22.93
N LEU A 191 28.08 -45.72 21.75
CA LEU A 191 29.07 -45.41 20.71
C LEU A 191 29.98 -44.24 21.14
N PRO A 192 31.26 -44.21 20.72
CA PRO A 192 32.19 -43.15 21.10
C PRO A 192 31.64 -41.75 20.76
N THR A 193 31.72 -40.85 21.74
CA THR A 193 31.11 -39.51 21.68
C THR A 193 31.51 -38.70 20.44
N GLY A 194 32.74 -38.87 19.93
CA GLY A 194 33.19 -38.26 18.68
C GLY A 194 32.38 -38.67 17.45
N VAL A 195 31.96 -39.95 17.35
CA VAL A 195 31.13 -40.45 16.25
C VAL A 195 29.72 -39.84 16.32
N LEU A 196 29.09 -39.91 17.50
CA LEU A 196 27.78 -39.30 17.75
C LEU A 196 27.79 -37.79 17.49
N GLN A 197 28.87 -37.10 17.88
CA GLN A 197 29.02 -35.67 17.64
C GLN A 197 29.20 -35.30 16.17
N GLN A 198 29.98 -36.06 15.38
CA GLN A 198 30.17 -35.80 13.94
C GLN A 198 28.90 -36.14 13.14
N CYS A 199 28.16 -37.19 13.55
CA CYS A 199 26.83 -37.50 13.04
C CYS A 199 25.85 -36.35 13.29
N ALA A 200 25.74 -35.87 14.52
CA ALA A 200 24.86 -34.76 14.87
C ALA A 200 25.09 -33.48 14.04
N THR A 201 26.35 -33.12 13.74
CA THR A 201 26.66 -31.97 12.87
C THR A 201 26.43 -32.22 11.38
N SER A 202 26.05 -33.45 10.98
CA SER A 202 25.95 -33.85 9.56
C SER A 202 27.28 -33.66 8.80
N THR A 203 28.42 -33.76 9.53
CA THR A 203 29.78 -33.57 9.00
C THR A 203 30.59 -34.87 8.92
N MET A 204 29.98 -36.02 9.24
CA MET A 204 30.60 -37.32 8.93
C MET A 204 30.85 -37.43 7.43
N ARG A 205 32.06 -37.86 7.05
CA ARG A 205 32.25 -38.41 5.71
C ARG A 205 31.53 -39.76 5.64
N PRO A 206 30.79 -40.07 4.56
CA PRO A 206 30.10 -41.37 4.41
C PRO A 206 31.02 -42.56 4.60
N ASP A 207 32.22 -42.44 4.01
CA ASP A 207 33.31 -43.41 4.03
C ASP A 207 34.20 -43.32 5.29
N SER A 208 33.70 -42.76 6.39
CA SER A 208 34.40 -42.80 7.68
C SER A 208 34.07 -44.08 8.46
N ILE A 209 35.04 -44.61 9.21
CA ILE A 209 34.84 -45.82 10.04
C ILE A 209 33.71 -45.60 11.07
N GLY A 210 33.57 -44.37 11.61
CA GLY A 210 32.47 -44.01 12.49
C GLY A 210 31.09 -44.01 11.82
N SER A 211 30.98 -43.54 10.57
CA SER A 211 29.75 -43.65 9.77
C SER A 211 29.40 -45.12 9.50
N LEU A 212 30.37 -45.93 9.10
CA LEU A 212 30.18 -47.36 8.88
C LEU A 212 29.76 -48.09 10.18
N LEU A 213 30.33 -47.72 11.33
CA LEU A 213 29.99 -48.30 12.64
C LEU A 213 28.57 -47.94 13.08
N LEU A 214 28.18 -46.65 12.97
CA LEU A 214 26.82 -46.19 13.29
C LEU A 214 25.77 -46.88 12.41
N HIS A 215 26.01 -46.92 11.10
CA HIS A 215 25.10 -47.55 10.16
C HIS A 215 25.04 -49.07 10.31
N MET A 216 26.16 -49.73 10.62
CA MET A 216 26.19 -51.16 10.94
C MET A 216 25.37 -51.46 12.19
N ASN A 217 25.46 -50.65 13.25
CA ASN A 217 24.64 -50.83 14.45
C ASN A 217 23.15 -50.64 14.09
N LEU A 218 22.75 -49.49 13.54
CA LEU A 218 21.36 -49.18 13.16
C LEU A 218 20.74 -50.25 12.25
N SER A 219 21.45 -50.65 11.19
CA SER A 219 20.97 -51.63 10.21
C SER A 219 20.92 -53.05 10.78
N THR A 220 21.80 -53.41 11.73
CA THR A 220 21.71 -54.67 12.47
C THR A 220 20.48 -54.67 13.40
N GLN A 221 20.27 -53.63 14.20
CA GLN A 221 19.09 -53.52 15.08
C GLN A 221 17.77 -53.53 14.26
N TRP A 222 17.71 -52.78 13.14
CA TRP A 222 16.58 -52.80 12.21
C TRP A 222 16.36 -54.18 11.59
N SER A 223 17.43 -54.86 11.17
CA SER A 223 17.33 -56.22 10.62
C SER A 223 16.80 -57.22 11.65
N ILE A 224 17.16 -57.08 12.93
CA ILE A 224 16.61 -57.89 14.03
C ILE A 224 15.10 -57.64 14.16
N VAL A 225 14.66 -56.38 14.17
CA VAL A 225 13.22 -56.01 14.20
C VAL A 225 12.46 -56.62 13.01
N GLN A 226 13.03 -56.59 11.81
CA GLN A 226 12.45 -57.21 10.60
C GLN A 226 12.35 -58.74 10.73
N VAL A 227 13.38 -59.42 11.25
CA VAL A 227 13.37 -60.89 11.45
C VAL A 227 12.34 -61.29 12.52
N LEU A 228 12.26 -60.58 13.63
CA LEU A 228 11.27 -60.85 14.69
C LEU A 228 9.82 -60.70 14.18
N HIS A 229 9.56 -59.67 13.36
CA HIS A 229 8.25 -59.50 12.72
C HIS A 229 7.95 -60.62 11.69
N LEU A 230 8.93 -61.06 10.89
CA LEU A 230 8.78 -62.21 9.98
C LEU A 230 8.52 -63.53 10.71
N LEU A 231 9.19 -63.78 11.84
CA LEU A 231 8.95 -64.95 12.70
C LEU A 231 7.53 -64.95 13.25
N HIS A 232 7.10 -63.82 13.83
CA HIS A 232 5.73 -63.66 14.33
C HIS A 232 4.67 -63.91 13.24
N ALA A 233 4.87 -63.35 12.04
CA ALA A 233 3.96 -63.55 10.90
C ALA A 233 3.88 -65.02 10.44
N LYS A 234 4.98 -65.79 10.59
CA LYS A 234 5.01 -67.24 10.31
C LYS A 234 4.34 -68.08 11.41
N LEU A 235 4.46 -67.66 12.66
CA LEU A 235 4.01 -68.39 13.86
C LEU A 235 2.57 -68.04 14.30
N LYS A 236 1.89 -67.12 13.60
CA LYS A 236 0.44 -66.83 13.74
C LYS A 236 -0.01 -66.40 15.15
N GLY A 237 0.78 -65.57 15.83
CA GLY A 237 0.30 -64.81 17.01
C GLY A 237 0.81 -65.26 18.38
N GLU A 238 1.97 -65.91 18.48
CA GLU A 238 2.67 -66.08 19.76
C GLU A 238 2.90 -64.70 20.43
N GLN A 239 2.24 -64.44 21.55
CA GLN A 239 2.22 -63.12 22.20
C GLN A 239 3.60 -62.67 22.70
N GLU A 240 4.46 -63.61 23.09
CA GLU A 240 5.85 -63.33 23.49
C GLU A 240 6.67 -62.73 22.34
N LEU A 241 6.52 -63.26 21.11
CA LEU A 241 7.14 -62.68 19.92
C LEU A 241 6.56 -61.33 19.54
N ILE A 242 5.27 -61.10 19.79
CA ILE A 242 4.66 -59.77 19.62
C ILE A 242 5.34 -58.78 20.57
N ALA A 243 5.49 -59.14 21.85
CA ALA A 243 6.11 -58.32 22.88
C ALA A 243 7.58 -58.01 22.58
N SER A 244 8.46 -59.01 22.43
CA SER A 244 9.89 -58.80 22.15
C SER A 244 10.14 -58.03 20.84
N SER A 245 9.26 -58.20 19.84
CA SER A 245 9.35 -57.46 18.58
C SER A 245 8.86 -56.01 18.70
N ALA A 246 7.97 -55.69 19.64
CA ALA A 246 7.55 -54.33 19.95
C ALA A 246 8.60 -53.62 20.82
N GLU A 247 9.08 -54.28 21.87
CA GLU A 247 10.19 -53.84 22.73
C GLU A 247 11.43 -53.47 21.90
N LYS A 248 11.90 -54.38 21.02
CA LYS A 248 13.07 -54.11 20.15
C LYS A 248 12.84 -52.96 19.15
N ALA A 249 11.60 -52.67 18.77
CA ALA A 249 11.26 -51.53 17.91
C ALA A 249 11.22 -50.21 18.70
N GLN A 250 10.70 -50.22 19.93
CA GLN A 250 10.76 -49.09 20.87
C GLN A 250 12.20 -48.77 21.29
N GLU A 251 13.02 -49.80 21.51
CA GLU A 251 14.47 -49.66 21.72
C GLU A 251 15.14 -48.87 20.60
N LEU A 252 14.90 -49.26 19.34
CA LEU A 252 15.47 -48.61 18.16
C LEU A 252 14.96 -47.17 18.00
N LEU A 253 13.68 -46.93 18.29
CA LEU A 253 13.07 -45.60 18.31
C LEU A 253 13.75 -44.68 19.33
N GLN A 254 14.03 -45.18 20.53
CA GLN A 254 14.75 -44.44 21.57
C GLN A 254 16.19 -44.10 21.14
N ASP A 255 16.88 -45.02 20.46
CA ASP A 255 18.24 -44.77 19.96
C ASP A 255 18.26 -43.74 18.82
N MET A 256 17.23 -43.70 17.97
CA MET A 256 17.07 -42.66 16.94
C MET A 256 16.67 -41.31 17.53
N LEU A 257 15.90 -41.28 18.62
CA LEU A 257 15.68 -40.08 19.43
C LEU A 257 16.98 -39.57 20.07
N ASN A 258 17.83 -40.46 20.59
CA ASN A 258 19.13 -40.08 21.15
C ASN A 258 20.01 -39.36 20.10
N VAL A 259 20.06 -39.84 18.86
CA VAL A 259 20.76 -39.13 17.75
C VAL A 259 20.15 -37.74 17.49
N ALA A 260 18.82 -37.65 17.43
CA ALA A 260 18.13 -36.39 17.21
C ALA A 260 18.36 -35.37 18.35
N ILE A 261 18.44 -35.81 19.61
CA ILE A 261 18.77 -34.95 20.76
C ILE A 261 20.19 -34.38 20.63
N VAL A 262 21.18 -35.19 20.25
CA VAL A 262 22.56 -34.70 20.05
C VAL A 262 22.63 -33.72 18.88
N LYS A 263 21.79 -33.86 17.84
CA LYS A 263 21.65 -32.87 16.75
C LYS A 263 20.97 -31.57 17.22
N HIS A 264 19.82 -31.66 17.89
CA HIS A 264 19.10 -30.50 18.45
C HIS A 264 20.01 -29.67 19.37
N ASN A 265 20.75 -30.34 20.27
CA ASN A 265 21.66 -29.70 21.21
C ASN A 265 22.86 -28.97 20.56
N LYS A 266 23.05 -29.04 19.24
CA LYS A 266 24.10 -28.33 18.52
C LYS A 266 23.62 -27.18 17.64
N LEU A 267 22.35 -27.21 17.22
CA LEU A 267 21.79 -26.17 16.34
C LEU A 267 21.47 -24.89 17.12
N GLY A 268 21.44 -23.76 16.42
CA GLY A 268 20.85 -22.51 16.88
C GLY A 268 19.35 -22.43 16.57
N TYR A 269 18.58 -21.67 17.36
CA TYR A 269 17.12 -21.57 17.18
C TYR A 269 16.66 -21.10 15.78
N SER A 270 17.48 -20.33 15.07
CA SER A 270 17.25 -19.94 13.67
C SER A 270 17.38 -21.12 12.70
N GLU A 271 18.28 -22.06 12.99
CA GLU A 271 18.63 -23.21 12.15
C GLU A 271 17.60 -24.35 12.29
N HIS A 272 16.82 -24.39 13.38
CA HIS A 272 15.77 -25.39 13.61
C HIS A 272 14.71 -25.44 12.49
N HIS A 273 14.49 -24.32 11.80
CA HIS A 273 13.56 -24.21 10.67
C HIS A 273 14.18 -24.59 9.30
N GLN A 274 15.49 -24.82 9.26
CA GLN A 274 16.25 -25.14 8.04
C GLN A 274 16.79 -26.58 8.07
N HIS A 275 17.15 -27.09 9.25
CA HIS A 275 17.72 -28.42 9.45
C HIS A 275 16.83 -29.29 10.34
N GLY A 276 16.46 -30.45 9.82
CA GLY A 276 15.66 -31.45 10.53
C GLY A 276 16.48 -32.45 11.37
N PRO A 277 15.79 -33.34 12.11
CA PRO A 277 16.39 -34.31 13.03
C PRO A 277 17.19 -35.43 12.36
N PHE A 278 17.07 -35.58 11.04
CA PHE A 278 17.78 -36.58 10.25
C PHE A 278 19.19 -36.05 9.93
N PRO A 279 20.28 -36.76 10.30
CA PRO A 279 21.64 -36.42 9.87
C PRO A 279 21.88 -36.63 8.37
N ASP A 280 21.21 -37.63 7.82
CA ASP A 280 21.26 -38.04 6.41
C ASP A 280 19.92 -38.67 5.98
N GLY A 281 19.81 -39.01 4.69
CA GLY A 281 18.61 -39.63 4.11
C GLY A 281 18.36 -41.08 4.55
N CYS A 282 19.36 -41.81 5.06
CA CYS A 282 19.16 -43.17 5.56
C CYS A 282 18.41 -43.18 6.88
N LEU A 283 18.81 -42.30 7.81
CA LEU A 283 18.09 -42.18 9.07
C LEU A 283 16.66 -41.70 8.80
N GLN A 284 16.43 -40.82 7.82
CA GLN A 284 15.08 -40.45 7.36
C GLN A 284 14.29 -41.65 6.80
N ASP A 285 14.88 -42.46 5.91
CA ASP A 285 14.26 -43.69 5.38
C ASP A 285 13.97 -44.71 6.49
N LEU A 286 14.80 -44.77 7.54
CA LEU A 286 14.59 -45.63 8.70
C LEU A 286 13.46 -45.12 9.61
N TRP A 287 13.34 -43.80 9.83
CA TRP A 287 12.18 -43.21 10.51
C TRP A 287 10.88 -43.53 9.75
N LEU A 288 10.87 -43.37 8.43
CA LEU A 288 9.75 -43.75 7.57
C LEU A 288 9.43 -45.24 7.65
N SER A 289 10.46 -46.10 7.69
CA SER A 289 10.28 -47.56 7.78
C SER A 289 9.72 -48.01 9.14
N LEU A 290 10.13 -47.36 10.24
CA LEU A 290 9.55 -47.57 11.57
C LEU A 290 8.09 -47.12 11.66
N ILE A 291 7.75 -45.95 11.09
CA ILE A 291 6.36 -45.49 10.96
C ILE A 291 5.53 -46.55 10.25
N GLN A 292 5.96 -47.02 9.08
CA GLN A 292 5.22 -48.01 8.29
C GLN A 292 5.07 -49.36 9.02
N LEU A 293 6.09 -49.82 9.74
CA LEU A 293 6.03 -51.07 10.51
C LEU A 293 5.10 -50.98 11.72
N LEU A 294 5.25 -49.97 12.57
CA LEU A 294 4.45 -49.85 13.80
C LEU A 294 2.98 -49.58 13.49
N ASP A 295 2.68 -48.73 12.50
CA ASP A 295 1.31 -48.53 12.05
C ASP A 295 0.68 -49.78 11.44
N HIS A 296 1.44 -50.56 10.66
CA HIS A 296 0.96 -51.84 10.14
C HIS A 296 0.66 -52.82 11.28
N ARG A 297 1.53 -52.91 12.29
CA ARG A 297 1.33 -53.78 13.46
C ARG A 297 0.13 -53.37 14.29
N HIS A 298 -0.05 -52.07 14.54
CA HIS A 298 -1.25 -51.53 15.19
C HIS A 298 -2.53 -51.95 14.46
N ASN A 299 -2.54 -51.86 13.13
CA ASN A 299 -3.70 -52.19 12.31
C ASN A 299 -3.98 -53.71 12.16
N GLN A 300 -3.00 -54.59 12.39
CA GLN A 300 -3.15 -56.04 12.25
C GLN A 300 -3.23 -56.81 13.58
N TYR A 301 -2.55 -56.32 14.63
CA TYR A 301 -2.33 -57.05 15.88
C TYR A 301 -2.69 -56.22 17.13
N SER A 302 -3.29 -55.04 16.96
CA SER A 302 -3.70 -54.13 18.05
C SER A 302 -2.57 -53.72 19.00
N THR A 303 -1.30 -53.74 18.54
CA THR A 303 -0.18 -53.15 19.29
C THR A 303 -0.28 -51.62 19.32
N ASP A 304 0.58 -50.96 20.08
CA ASP A 304 0.77 -49.51 19.96
C ASP A 304 1.08 -49.07 18.52
N SER A 305 0.59 -47.88 18.17
CA SER A 305 0.93 -47.17 16.93
C SER A 305 2.29 -46.48 17.05
N PHE A 306 2.87 -46.04 15.93
CA PHE A 306 4.11 -45.26 15.96
C PHE A 306 4.00 -44.06 16.91
N TRP A 307 2.89 -43.31 16.85
CA TRP A 307 2.71 -42.13 17.69
C TRP A 307 2.55 -42.46 19.17
N CYS A 308 1.99 -43.62 19.52
CA CYS A 308 1.91 -44.10 20.90
C CYS A 308 3.31 -44.41 21.44
N SER A 309 4.09 -45.25 20.76
CA SER A 309 5.46 -45.58 21.17
C SER A 309 6.38 -44.36 21.19
N PHE A 310 6.24 -43.46 20.21
CA PHE A 310 6.96 -42.19 20.15
C PHE A 310 6.61 -41.28 21.34
N HIS A 311 5.34 -41.23 21.75
CA HIS A 311 4.93 -40.51 22.95
C HIS A 311 5.56 -41.12 24.21
N SER A 312 5.48 -42.43 24.38
CA SER A 312 6.07 -43.14 25.53
C SER A 312 7.59 -42.96 25.67
N CYS A 313 8.31 -42.78 24.55
CA CYS A 313 9.74 -42.43 24.56
C CYS A 313 10.03 -40.96 24.92
N LEU A 314 9.05 -40.06 24.76
CA LEU A 314 9.17 -38.64 25.11
C LEU A 314 8.63 -38.33 26.52
N THR A 315 7.66 -39.09 27.04
CA THR A 315 7.05 -38.85 28.36
C THR A 315 8.07 -38.66 29.48
N PRO A 316 9.14 -39.48 29.65
CA PRO A 316 10.14 -39.27 30.69
C PRO A 316 10.88 -37.93 30.58
N LEU A 317 11.09 -37.41 29.36
CA LEU A 317 11.75 -36.12 29.11
C LEU A 317 10.84 -34.92 29.42
N LEU A 318 9.53 -35.14 29.50
CA LEU A 318 8.53 -34.13 29.84
C LEU A 318 8.18 -34.18 31.33
N ASP A 319 8.12 -35.37 31.92
CA ASP A 319 7.87 -35.57 33.36
C ASP A 319 9.00 -34.96 34.22
N ASP A 320 10.27 -35.09 33.81
CA ASP A 320 11.44 -34.42 34.41
C ASP A 320 11.24 -32.89 34.57
N ILE A 321 10.45 -32.26 33.69
CA ILE A 321 10.14 -30.81 33.74
C ILE A 321 9.05 -30.51 34.77
N THR A 322 8.05 -31.40 34.91
CA THR A 322 6.88 -31.18 35.76
C THR A 322 7.11 -31.53 37.22
N ASN A 323 7.91 -32.57 37.49
CA ASN A 323 8.14 -33.12 38.82
C ASN A 323 9.65 -33.31 39.13
N PRO A 324 10.48 -32.24 39.09
CA PRO A 324 11.93 -32.31 39.33
C PRO A 324 12.34 -32.73 40.75
N SER A 325 11.36 -32.99 41.64
CA SER A 325 11.54 -33.53 42.99
C SER A 325 11.16 -35.01 43.13
N GLN A 326 10.65 -35.67 42.08
CA GLN A 326 10.36 -37.11 42.06
C GLN A 326 11.35 -37.93 41.22
N SER A 327 12.22 -37.27 40.43
CA SER A 327 13.34 -37.91 39.76
C SER A 327 14.33 -38.46 40.80
N GLN A 328 14.20 -39.75 41.16
CA GLN A 328 15.21 -40.43 41.96
C GLN A 328 16.56 -40.38 41.24
N PRO A 329 17.70 -40.26 41.96
CA PRO A 329 19.00 -40.45 41.37
C PRO A 329 19.13 -41.93 40.98
N SER A 330 18.87 -42.24 39.71
CA SER A 330 19.10 -43.58 39.16
C SER A 330 20.60 -43.86 39.17
N ASP A 331 21.03 -44.92 39.87
CA ASP A 331 22.45 -45.33 39.96
C ASP A 331 23.08 -45.79 38.63
N THR A 332 22.34 -45.70 37.52
CA THR A 332 22.86 -45.88 36.16
C THR A 332 23.69 -44.65 35.73
N PRO A 333 24.93 -44.83 35.24
CA PRO A 333 25.79 -43.71 34.85
C PRO A 333 25.21 -42.90 33.68
N ALA A 334 25.44 -41.59 33.71
CA ALA A 334 24.85 -40.59 32.80
C ALA A 334 25.32 -40.74 31.33
N THR A 335 24.74 -41.72 30.64
CA THR A 335 25.08 -42.15 29.28
C THR A 335 24.08 -41.69 28.22
N GLN A 336 22.85 -41.32 28.61
CA GLN A 336 21.86 -40.75 27.70
C GLN A 336 22.03 -39.23 27.55
N PRO A 337 21.92 -38.67 26.33
CA PRO A 337 22.07 -37.24 26.10
C PRO A 337 20.84 -36.48 26.60
N LYS A 338 20.97 -35.63 27.63
CA LYS A 338 19.88 -34.74 28.06
C LYS A 338 19.68 -33.57 27.07
N PRO A 339 18.44 -33.24 26.65
CA PRO A 339 18.17 -32.09 25.79
C PRO A 339 18.34 -30.76 26.55
N ARG A 340 18.82 -29.71 25.85
CA ARG A 340 18.91 -28.33 26.38
C ARG A 340 17.55 -27.69 26.60
N ASP A 341 16.62 -28.00 25.71
CA ASP A 341 15.22 -27.57 25.71
C ASP A 341 14.38 -28.77 25.25
N PRO A 342 13.71 -29.49 26.16
CA PRO A 342 12.91 -30.65 25.79
C PRO A 342 11.59 -30.29 25.11
N ILE A 343 11.07 -29.08 25.31
CA ILE A 343 9.80 -28.62 24.71
C ILE A 343 10.03 -28.25 23.25
N GLY A 344 11.07 -27.46 22.95
CA GLY A 344 11.48 -27.16 21.58
C GLY A 344 11.95 -28.38 20.81
N LEU A 345 12.63 -29.34 21.47
CA LEU A 345 12.94 -30.63 20.88
C LEU A 345 11.66 -31.33 20.36
N CYS A 346 10.61 -31.40 21.19
CA CYS A 346 9.37 -32.07 20.80
C CYS A 346 8.64 -31.35 19.65
N TRP A 347 8.61 -30.01 19.65
CA TRP A 347 8.06 -29.22 18.55
C TRP A 347 8.84 -29.42 17.24
N TRP A 348 10.17 -29.39 17.31
CA TRP A 348 11.07 -29.62 16.18
C TRP A 348 10.94 -31.04 15.63
N LEU A 349 10.94 -32.06 16.49
CA LEU A 349 10.70 -33.45 16.08
C LEU A 349 9.35 -33.61 15.37
N LEU A 350 8.26 -33.07 15.93
CA LEU A 350 6.94 -33.12 15.31
C LEU A 350 6.92 -32.45 13.93
N GLN A 351 7.53 -31.28 13.78
CA GLN A 351 7.59 -30.51 12.53
C GLN A 351 8.20 -31.30 11.36
N TYR A 352 9.19 -32.17 11.61
CA TYR A 352 9.85 -32.95 10.55
C TYR A 352 9.40 -34.42 10.46
N ILE A 353 8.93 -35.03 11.56
CA ILE A 353 8.43 -36.42 11.55
C ILE A 353 7.01 -36.49 11.00
N ALA A 354 6.13 -35.53 11.32
CA ALA A 354 4.74 -35.56 10.83
C ALA A 354 4.63 -35.55 9.29
N PRO A 355 5.43 -34.76 8.53
CA PRO A 355 5.45 -34.84 7.07
C PRO A 355 5.85 -36.19 6.48
N LEU A 356 6.54 -37.08 7.22
CA LEU A 356 6.89 -38.42 6.72
C LEU A 356 5.65 -39.26 6.41
N TYR A 357 4.51 -38.98 7.04
CA TYR A 357 3.22 -39.61 6.72
C TYR A 357 2.65 -39.23 5.34
N GLN A 358 3.21 -38.25 4.63
CA GLN A 358 2.88 -37.97 3.23
C GLN A 358 3.47 -39.02 2.27
N TYR A 359 4.48 -39.78 2.69
CA TYR A 359 5.12 -40.81 1.87
C TYR A 359 4.34 -42.12 1.97
N ASN A 360 3.93 -42.65 0.80
CA ASN A 360 3.28 -43.95 0.73
C ASN A 360 4.28 -45.11 0.89
N GLN A 361 3.76 -46.33 0.91
CA GLN A 361 4.53 -47.58 0.98
C GLN A 361 5.52 -47.79 -0.19
N ASN A 362 5.54 -46.94 -1.22
CA ASN A 362 6.52 -46.96 -2.31
C ASN A 362 7.68 -45.96 -2.11
N GLY A 363 7.69 -45.18 -1.01
CA GLY A 363 8.60 -44.05 -0.84
C GLY A 363 8.23 -42.84 -1.72
N GLN A 364 6.98 -42.77 -2.20
CA GLN A 364 6.50 -41.68 -3.07
C GLN A 364 5.57 -40.74 -2.29
N LEU A 365 5.79 -39.43 -2.43
CA LEU A 365 4.99 -38.41 -1.77
C LEU A 365 3.58 -38.34 -2.39
N THR A 366 2.55 -38.52 -1.56
CA THR A 366 1.14 -38.48 -1.99
C THR A 366 0.57 -37.08 -1.83
N ASN A 367 0.24 -36.44 -2.95
CA ASN A 367 -0.39 -35.12 -2.94
C ASN A 367 -1.75 -35.16 -2.21
N GLY A 368 -1.84 -34.46 -1.08
CA GLY A 368 -2.91 -34.62 -0.08
C GLY A 368 -4.35 -34.37 -0.53
N LYS A 369 -4.59 -33.88 -1.76
CA LYS A 369 -5.94 -33.65 -2.30
C LYS A 369 -6.66 -34.91 -2.81
N GLN A 370 -5.95 -36.05 -2.92
CA GLN A 370 -6.53 -37.36 -3.31
C GLN A 370 -5.96 -38.53 -2.49
N GLY A 371 -5.23 -38.25 -1.41
CA GLY A 371 -4.58 -39.24 -0.55
C GLY A 371 -5.47 -39.77 0.59
N ARG A 372 -4.97 -40.75 1.34
CA ARG A 372 -5.53 -41.12 2.66
C ARG A 372 -5.35 -39.96 3.65
N PRO A 373 -6.22 -39.82 4.67
CA PRO A 373 -5.99 -38.86 5.75
C PRO A 373 -4.66 -39.14 6.45
N ILE A 374 -3.89 -38.08 6.67
CA ILE A 374 -2.60 -38.11 7.35
C ILE A 374 -2.82 -38.32 8.85
N ARG A 375 -2.14 -39.32 9.45
CA ARG A 375 -2.30 -39.62 10.88
C ARG A 375 -1.73 -38.49 11.75
N CYS A 376 -2.61 -37.70 12.33
CA CYS A 376 -2.29 -36.65 13.29
C CYS A 376 -2.13 -37.22 14.71
N TYR A 377 -1.33 -36.55 15.55
CA TYR A 377 -1.23 -36.84 16.97
C TYR A 377 -1.38 -35.58 17.82
N TRP A 378 -2.60 -35.03 17.79
CA TRP A 378 -2.97 -33.81 18.52
C TRP A 378 -2.81 -33.91 20.04
N LEU A 379 -2.74 -35.11 20.63
CA LEU A 379 -2.59 -35.29 22.09
C LEU A 379 -1.28 -34.67 22.59
N LEU A 380 -0.14 -35.04 22.02
CA LEU A 380 1.16 -34.45 22.37
C LEU A 380 1.20 -32.93 22.11
N VAL A 381 0.52 -32.44 21.06
CA VAL A 381 0.41 -30.99 20.82
C VAL A 381 -0.39 -30.31 21.93
N GLU A 382 -1.50 -30.88 22.38
CA GLU A 382 -2.26 -30.37 23.52
C GLU A 382 -1.45 -30.41 24.82
N ASP A 383 -0.62 -31.44 25.04
CA ASP A 383 0.20 -31.57 26.24
C ASP A 383 1.42 -30.62 26.22
N LEU A 384 2.09 -30.44 25.08
CA LEU A 384 3.10 -29.38 24.89
C LEU A 384 2.50 -27.98 25.11
N LEU A 385 1.27 -27.73 24.64
CA LEU A 385 0.56 -26.48 24.91
C LEU A 385 0.24 -26.29 26.40
N LYS A 386 -0.16 -27.34 27.12
CA LYS A 386 -0.36 -27.28 28.58
C LYS A 386 0.96 -26.96 29.30
N LEU A 387 2.06 -27.65 28.93
CA LEU A 387 3.39 -27.45 29.51
C LEU A 387 3.92 -26.01 29.30
N MET A 388 3.84 -25.49 28.07
CA MET A 388 4.24 -24.10 27.75
C MET A 388 3.45 -23.02 28.50
N PHE A 389 2.28 -23.36 29.03
CA PHE A 389 1.38 -22.43 29.74
C PHE A 389 1.22 -22.79 31.24
N ALA A 390 2.00 -23.74 31.77
CA ALA A 390 1.79 -24.32 33.09
C ALA A 390 2.07 -23.37 34.28
N SER A 391 3.07 -22.48 34.15
CA SER A 391 3.40 -21.48 35.16
C SER A 391 3.75 -20.13 34.51
N ASN A 392 3.56 -19.02 35.23
CA ASN A 392 3.87 -17.68 34.70
C ASN A 392 5.38 -17.38 34.67
N ASP A 393 6.16 -17.98 35.56
CA ASP A 393 7.58 -17.66 35.76
C ASP A 393 8.50 -18.50 34.86
N ALA A 394 8.02 -19.64 34.33
CA ALA A 394 8.70 -20.45 33.32
C ALA A 394 8.12 -20.25 31.90
N LEU A 395 7.43 -19.13 31.65
CA LEU A 395 6.94 -18.82 30.32
C LEU A 395 8.10 -18.65 29.32
N PRO A 396 8.07 -19.29 28.14
CA PRO A 396 9.06 -19.05 27.11
C PRO A 396 9.05 -17.58 26.67
N ASP A 397 10.22 -17.05 26.33
CA ASP A 397 10.33 -15.71 25.75
C ASP A 397 9.65 -15.62 24.38
N GLU A 398 9.56 -14.40 23.86
CA GLU A 398 8.87 -14.12 22.60
C GLU A 398 9.50 -14.84 21.39
N ALA A 399 10.81 -15.08 21.37
CA ALA A 399 11.48 -15.79 20.28
C ALA A 399 11.25 -17.31 20.34
N HIS A 400 11.32 -17.91 21.52
CA HIS A 400 10.97 -19.32 21.73
C HIS A 400 9.48 -19.55 21.41
N MET A 401 8.59 -18.64 21.88
CA MET A 401 7.15 -18.72 21.59
C MET A 401 6.84 -18.58 20.09
N GLN A 402 7.55 -17.70 19.36
CA GLN A 402 7.45 -17.63 17.90
C GLN A 402 7.90 -18.94 17.24
N SER A 403 9.01 -19.53 17.69
CA SER A 403 9.52 -20.82 17.17
C SER A 403 8.48 -21.94 17.30
N TYR A 404 7.96 -22.16 18.51
CA TYR A 404 6.96 -23.21 18.78
C TYR A 404 5.66 -23.02 18.00
N LEU A 405 5.22 -21.76 17.82
CA LEU A 405 4.01 -21.46 17.05
C LEU A 405 4.22 -21.61 15.54
N LYS A 406 5.44 -21.42 15.01
CA LYS A 406 5.78 -21.75 13.61
C LYS A 406 5.75 -23.27 13.39
N SER A 407 6.27 -24.07 14.31
CA SER A 407 6.11 -25.53 14.29
C SER A 407 4.63 -25.95 14.37
N CYS A 408 3.84 -25.31 15.23
CA CYS A 408 2.39 -25.55 15.33
C CYS A 408 1.64 -25.19 14.04
N LEU A 409 1.99 -24.07 13.38
CA LEU A 409 1.40 -23.66 12.10
C LEU A 409 1.69 -24.68 10.99
N ALA A 410 2.93 -25.20 10.92
CA ALA A 410 3.29 -26.26 9.97
C ALA A 410 2.42 -27.53 10.16
N LEU A 411 2.17 -27.95 11.40
CA LEU A 411 1.23 -29.04 11.70
C LEU A 411 -0.22 -28.69 11.34
N CYS A 412 -0.64 -27.44 11.54
CA CYS A 412 -1.99 -26.98 11.21
C CYS A 412 -2.31 -26.95 9.71
N HIS A 413 -1.31 -26.85 8.83
CA HIS A 413 -1.45 -27.06 7.38
C HIS A 413 -1.47 -28.55 6.99
N LEU A 414 -0.92 -29.43 7.82
CA LEU A 414 -0.72 -30.86 7.53
C LEU A 414 -1.85 -31.76 8.05
N TRP A 415 -2.48 -31.40 9.16
CA TRP A 415 -3.40 -32.23 9.92
C TRP A 415 -4.85 -31.69 9.91
N GLU A 416 -5.81 -32.58 10.21
CA GLU A 416 -7.23 -32.23 10.38
C GLU A 416 -7.44 -31.18 11.48
N PRO A 417 -8.42 -30.25 11.35
CA PRO A 417 -8.52 -29.10 12.22
C PRO A 417 -9.05 -29.43 13.63
N LYS A 418 -8.39 -28.89 14.67
CA LYS A 418 -8.57 -29.30 16.07
C LYS A 418 -8.92 -28.13 17.01
N GLY A 419 -10.20 -28.05 17.41
CA GLY A 419 -10.71 -26.95 18.25
C GLY A 419 -10.15 -26.88 19.69
N SER A 420 -9.64 -27.96 20.26
CA SER A 420 -8.98 -27.95 21.57
C SER A 420 -7.68 -27.16 21.56
N VAL A 421 -6.86 -27.30 20.51
CA VAL A 421 -5.64 -26.51 20.28
C VAL A 421 -5.95 -25.01 20.24
N LEU A 422 -6.96 -24.62 19.45
CA LEU A 422 -7.43 -23.23 19.38
C LEU A 422 -7.98 -22.72 20.74
N THR A 423 -8.61 -23.60 21.52
CA THR A 423 -9.10 -23.26 22.88
C THR A 423 -7.94 -23.03 23.86
N LEU A 424 -6.87 -23.84 23.81
CA LEU A 424 -5.68 -23.67 24.65
C LEU A 424 -4.93 -22.38 24.31
N LEU A 425 -4.67 -22.15 23.02
CA LEU A 425 -4.03 -20.92 22.52
C LEU A 425 -4.84 -19.67 22.91
N TRP A 426 -6.16 -19.69 22.71
CA TRP A 426 -7.01 -18.57 23.14
C TRP A 426 -7.01 -18.40 24.67
N GLY A 427 -7.01 -19.50 25.42
CA GLY A 427 -6.89 -19.54 26.88
C GLY A 427 -5.65 -18.81 27.42
N HIS A 428 -4.57 -18.80 26.65
CA HIS A 428 -3.35 -18.02 26.91
C HIS A 428 -3.45 -16.57 26.43
N PHE A 429 -3.74 -16.36 25.13
CA PHE A 429 -3.61 -15.04 24.52
C PHE A 429 -4.65 -14.00 25.01
N HIS A 430 -5.88 -14.39 25.36
CA HIS A 430 -6.88 -13.43 25.88
C HIS A 430 -6.43 -12.75 27.18
N LYS A 431 -5.64 -13.45 28.03
CA LYS A 431 -5.05 -12.89 29.26
C LYS A 431 -3.86 -11.96 29.00
N ARG A 432 -3.35 -11.92 27.77
CA ARG A 432 -2.11 -11.22 27.38
C ARG A 432 -2.32 -10.13 26.34
N LEU A 433 -3.56 -9.77 25.98
CA LEU A 433 -3.85 -8.78 24.94
C LEU A 433 -3.10 -7.44 25.15
N ASN A 434 -2.99 -6.95 26.38
CA ASN A 434 -2.24 -5.73 26.73
C ASN A 434 -0.70 -5.92 26.86
N LYS A 435 -0.17 -7.15 26.94
CA LYS A 435 1.27 -7.36 27.14
C LYS A 435 2.04 -7.00 25.85
N LYS A 436 3.05 -6.13 25.93
CA LYS A 436 3.96 -5.89 24.80
C LYS A 436 4.72 -7.18 24.46
N LEU A 437 4.77 -7.53 23.17
CA LEU A 437 5.43 -8.73 22.64
C LEU A 437 6.64 -8.24 21.84
N ILE A 438 7.81 -8.25 22.48
CA ILE A 438 9.04 -7.66 21.95
C ILE A 438 10.16 -8.69 22.11
N VAL A 439 10.87 -9.00 21.02
CA VAL A 439 12.11 -9.78 21.05
C VAL A 439 13.27 -8.84 21.39
N PRO A 440 14.03 -9.05 22.48
CA PRO A 440 15.21 -8.24 22.78
C PRO A 440 16.22 -8.27 21.63
N GLY A 441 16.72 -7.11 21.22
CA GLY A 441 17.69 -6.98 20.14
C GLY A 441 17.10 -6.86 18.73
N GLN A 442 15.82 -7.20 18.50
CA GLN A 442 15.15 -6.74 17.28
C GLN A 442 14.81 -5.24 17.42
N GLY A 443 15.12 -4.46 16.37
CA GLY A 443 15.07 -3.01 16.41
C GLY A 443 13.65 -2.41 16.40
N VAL A 444 13.59 -1.07 16.34
CA VAL A 444 12.39 -0.21 16.51
C VAL A 444 11.13 -0.66 15.74
N ARG A 445 11.27 -1.44 14.66
CA ARG A 445 10.13 -2.02 13.92
C ARG A 445 9.25 -2.94 14.78
N SER A 446 9.76 -3.61 15.81
CA SER A 446 8.91 -4.39 16.74
C SER A 446 8.01 -3.52 17.63
N LEU A 447 8.28 -2.21 17.71
CA LEU A 447 7.44 -1.22 18.41
C LEU A 447 6.38 -0.60 17.48
N ALA A 448 6.46 -0.83 16.16
CA ALA A 448 5.54 -0.28 15.16
C ALA A 448 4.22 -1.09 15.06
N THR A 449 3.61 -1.43 16.21
CA THR A 449 2.46 -2.33 16.32
C THR A 449 1.11 -1.67 15.96
N ILE A 450 1.13 -0.70 15.04
CA ILE A 450 -0.04 0.00 14.50
C ILE A 450 0.19 0.20 13.00
N CYS A 451 -0.65 -0.42 12.18
CA CYS A 451 -0.68 -0.18 10.73
C CYS A 451 -1.00 1.30 10.47
N GLN A 452 -0.20 1.95 9.63
CA GLN A 452 -0.25 3.42 9.49
C GLN A 452 -1.52 3.90 8.80
N THR A 453 -2.11 3.09 7.91
CA THR A 453 -3.41 3.33 7.29
C THR A 453 -4.30 2.07 7.35
N PRO A 454 -5.63 2.19 7.22
CA PRO A 454 -6.54 1.04 7.11
C PRO A 454 -6.15 0.06 6.00
N HIS A 455 -5.80 0.54 4.81
CA HIS A 455 -5.36 -0.30 3.69
C HIS A 455 -4.10 -1.12 4.04
N SER A 456 -3.11 -0.52 4.72
CA SER A 456 -1.93 -1.28 5.18
C SER A 456 -2.27 -2.38 6.22
N TRP A 457 -3.34 -2.20 7.00
CA TRP A 457 -3.83 -3.23 7.93
C TRP A 457 -4.63 -4.32 7.19
N TYR A 458 -5.37 -3.93 6.16
CA TYR A 458 -6.17 -4.81 5.31
C TYR A 458 -5.29 -5.79 4.54
N GLU A 459 -4.24 -5.31 3.85
CA GLU A 459 -3.29 -6.17 3.13
C GLU A 459 -2.59 -7.14 4.08
N HIS A 460 -2.12 -6.66 5.25
CA HIS A 460 -1.53 -7.54 6.25
C HIS A 460 -2.52 -8.62 6.77
N CYS A 461 -3.83 -8.32 6.81
CA CYS A 461 -4.84 -9.33 7.12
C CYS A 461 -5.05 -10.32 5.96
N LYS A 462 -4.92 -9.92 4.68
CA LYS A 462 -4.89 -10.86 3.53
C LYS A 462 -3.66 -11.76 3.58
N GLU A 463 -2.46 -11.20 3.76
CA GLU A 463 -1.20 -11.94 3.93
C GLU A 463 -1.25 -12.99 5.04
N ARG A 464 -1.96 -12.67 6.13
CA ARG A 464 -2.15 -13.57 7.29
C ARG A 464 -3.06 -14.76 6.98
N VAL A 465 -3.99 -14.62 6.03
CA VAL A 465 -5.00 -15.62 5.63
C VAL A 465 -4.59 -16.40 4.36
N ALA A 466 -3.57 -15.94 3.64
CA ALA A 466 -3.01 -16.61 2.47
C ALA A 466 -2.38 -17.98 2.82
N ASP A 467 -2.43 -18.93 1.87
CA ASP A 467 -1.91 -20.30 2.04
C ASP A 467 -0.37 -20.35 1.92
N HIS A 468 0.32 -19.69 2.86
CA HIS A 468 1.78 -19.59 2.88
C HIS A 468 2.33 -20.11 4.21
N THR A 469 2.95 -21.29 4.14
CA THR A 469 3.70 -21.94 5.23
C THR A 469 4.90 -21.11 5.72
N ALA A 470 5.32 -20.10 4.94
CA ALA A 470 6.40 -19.18 5.29
C ALA A 470 5.87 -18.02 6.14
N SER A 471 5.90 -18.17 7.46
CA SER A 471 5.79 -17.03 8.37
C SER A 471 7.01 -16.10 8.19
N HIS A 472 6.77 -14.80 8.02
CA HIS A 472 7.86 -13.82 7.87
C HIS A 472 8.73 -13.74 9.13
N HIS A 473 9.95 -13.21 8.98
CA HIS A 473 10.88 -12.95 10.08
C HIS A 473 10.41 -11.86 11.08
N HIS A 474 9.17 -11.37 10.94
CA HIS A 474 8.62 -10.23 11.67
C HIS A 474 7.24 -10.52 12.32
N ASP A 475 6.62 -11.68 12.07
CA ASP A 475 5.38 -12.06 12.77
C ASP A 475 5.67 -12.28 14.26
N ASN A 476 4.92 -11.62 15.16
CA ASN A 476 4.98 -11.90 16.59
C ASN A 476 4.09 -13.11 16.98
N SER A 477 4.20 -13.57 18.23
CA SER A 477 3.48 -14.74 18.74
C SER A 477 1.95 -14.62 18.66
N PHE A 478 1.38 -13.42 18.70
CA PHE A 478 -0.05 -13.20 18.49
C PHE A 478 -0.45 -13.27 17.01
N ASP A 479 0.36 -12.73 16.10
CA ASP A 479 0.10 -12.83 14.66
C ASP A 479 0.24 -14.27 14.15
N LEU A 480 1.20 -15.03 14.69
CA LEU A 480 1.31 -16.49 14.46
C LEU A 480 0.07 -17.24 14.97
N PHE A 481 -0.44 -16.89 16.16
CA PHE A 481 -1.71 -17.43 16.64
C PHE A 481 -2.87 -17.11 15.69
N LEU A 482 -2.94 -15.89 15.14
CA LEU A 482 -3.97 -15.54 14.17
C LEU A 482 -3.79 -16.25 12.81
N ARG A 483 -2.56 -16.53 12.34
CA ARG A 483 -2.31 -17.41 11.17
C ARG A 483 -2.80 -18.85 11.41
N ILE A 484 -2.50 -19.41 12.59
CA ILE A 484 -2.98 -20.73 13.02
C ILE A 484 -4.52 -20.76 13.02
N LEU A 485 -5.14 -19.75 13.62
CA LEU A 485 -6.59 -19.59 13.71
C LEU A 485 -7.23 -19.49 12.32
N ALA A 486 -6.69 -18.65 11.42
CA ALA A 486 -7.16 -18.52 10.05
C ALA A 486 -7.10 -19.86 9.28
N THR A 487 -5.93 -20.52 9.31
CA THR A 487 -5.69 -21.81 8.65
C THR A 487 -6.69 -22.88 9.12
N GLN A 488 -6.82 -23.03 10.44
CA GLN A 488 -7.68 -24.05 11.05
C GLN A 488 -9.17 -23.76 10.78
N LEU A 489 -9.62 -22.51 10.82
CA LEU A 489 -11.02 -22.15 10.53
C LEU A 489 -11.35 -22.30 9.04
N LYS A 490 -10.41 -22.00 8.14
CA LYS A 490 -10.54 -22.28 6.71
C LYS A 490 -10.68 -23.78 6.45
N HIS A 491 -9.81 -24.61 7.03
CA HIS A 491 -9.94 -26.08 6.96
C HIS A 491 -11.28 -26.58 7.55
N MET A 492 -11.80 -25.99 8.64
CA MET A 492 -13.15 -26.32 9.17
C MET A 492 -14.29 -25.94 8.22
N LYS A 493 -14.15 -24.84 7.48
CA LYS A 493 -15.12 -24.37 6.48
C LYS A 493 -15.12 -25.29 5.26
N GLU A 494 -13.96 -25.66 4.75
CA GLU A 494 -13.76 -26.58 3.63
C GLU A 494 -14.23 -28.02 3.94
N THR A 495 -14.02 -28.50 5.17
CA THR A 495 -14.48 -29.84 5.61
C THR A 495 -15.95 -29.89 6.06
N GLY A 496 -16.69 -28.79 5.99
CA GLY A 496 -18.10 -28.72 6.39
C GLY A 496 -18.33 -28.79 7.91
N ALA A 497 -17.29 -28.67 8.72
CA ALA A 497 -17.30 -28.81 10.18
C ALA A 497 -17.90 -27.59 10.92
N ALA A 498 -18.96 -26.99 10.38
CA ALA A 498 -19.55 -25.72 10.83
C ALA A 498 -20.02 -25.71 12.30
N GLN A 499 -20.35 -26.87 12.87
CA GLN A 499 -20.65 -26.98 14.31
C GLN A 499 -19.42 -26.73 15.19
N GLY A 500 -18.23 -27.11 14.74
CA GLY A 500 -16.96 -26.88 15.45
C GLY A 500 -16.64 -25.39 15.60
N TRP A 501 -16.85 -24.61 14.53
CA TRP A 501 -16.74 -23.15 14.61
C TRP A 501 -17.73 -22.57 15.62
N LYS A 502 -19.03 -22.91 15.54
CA LYS A 502 -20.04 -22.36 16.47
C LYS A 502 -19.74 -22.64 17.94
N GLN A 503 -19.15 -23.79 18.28
CA GLN A 503 -18.71 -24.10 19.65
C GLN A 503 -17.50 -23.27 20.08
N LEU A 504 -16.53 -23.03 19.18
CA LEU A 504 -15.38 -22.16 19.44
C LEU A 504 -15.80 -20.70 19.59
N GLN A 505 -16.66 -20.22 18.69
CA GLN A 505 -17.17 -18.86 18.65
C GLN A 505 -17.71 -18.40 20.00
N GLY A 506 -18.55 -19.21 20.66
CA GLY A 506 -19.05 -18.91 22.02
C GLY A 506 -17.94 -18.85 23.08
N ARG A 507 -16.90 -19.69 22.99
CA ARG A 507 -15.72 -19.64 23.88
C ARG A 507 -14.85 -18.40 23.64
N PHE A 508 -14.78 -17.91 22.40
CA PHE A 508 -14.08 -16.67 22.07
C PHE A 508 -14.86 -15.45 22.59
N TYR A 509 -16.13 -15.33 22.21
CA TYR A 509 -16.97 -14.19 22.55
C TYR A 509 -17.23 -14.04 24.05
N SER A 510 -17.34 -15.14 24.80
CA SER A 510 -17.52 -15.11 26.27
C SER A 510 -16.36 -14.46 27.07
N LYS A 511 -15.22 -14.14 26.44
CA LYS A 511 -14.12 -13.38 27.07
C LYS A 511 -14.23 -11.86 26.91
N PHE A 512 -15.10 -11.39 26.02
CA PHE A 512 -15.35 -9.98 25.80
C PHE A 512 -16.64 -9.57 26.51
N HIS A 513 -16.49 -8.78 27.58
CA HIS A 513 -17.58 -8.28 28.40
C HIS A 513 -17.24 -6.88 28.90
N GLY A 514 -18.24 -6.13 29.41
CA GLY A 514 -18.09 -4.70 29.69
C GLY A 514 -16.92 -4.30 30.58
N ARG A 515 -16.44 -5.19 31.47
CA ARG A 515 -15.17 -4.99 32.19
C ARG A 515 -13.92 -5.21 31.32
N SER A 516 -13.76 -6.37 30.67
CA SER A 516 -12.54 -6.70 29.91
C SER A 516 -12.33 -5.78 28.71
N MET A 517 -13.39 -5.32 28.05
CA MET A 517 -13.28 -4.31 26.99
C MET A 517 -12.73 -2.97 27.50
N LYS A 518 -13.16 -2.52 28.70
CA LYS A 518 -12.68 -1.27 29.31
C LYS A 518 -11.23 -1.36 29.80
N GLU A 519 -10.81 -2.57 30.19
CA GLU A 519 -9.45 -2.88 30.64
C GLU A 519 -8.43 -3.00 29.48
N LEU A 520 -8.85 -3.06 28.21
CA LEU A 520 -7.92 -3.05 27.07
C LEU A 520 -7.14 -1.73 26.99
N ASP A 521 -5.83 -1.80 26.75
CA ASP A 521 -5.04 -0.64 26.32
C ASP A 521 -5.04 -0.51 24.79
N GLU A 522 -4.26 0.42 24.23
CA GLU A 522 -4.18 0.64 22.78
C GLU A 522 -3.53 -0.56 22.04
N THR A 523 -2.66 -1.33 22.69
CA THR A 523 -2.11 -2.59 22.15
C THR A 523 -3.16 -3.70 22.20
N GLY A 524 -3.89 -3.83 23.31
CA GLY A 524 -4.95 -4.80 23.49
C GLY A 524 -6.13 -4.58 22.54
N LEU A 525 -6.48 -3.31 22.29
CA LEU A 525 -7.52 -2.92 21.33
C LEU A 525 -7.09 -3.18 19.88
N SER A 526 -5.84 -2.90 19.51
CA SER A 526 -5.27 -3.26 18.19
C SER A 526 -5.32 -4.77 17.94
N ARG A 527 -5.04 -5.58 18.96
CA ARG A 527 -5.13 -7.06 18.89
C ARG A 527 -6.55 -7.58 18.87
N PHE A 528 -7.46 -6.97 19.63
CA PHE A 528 -8.90 -7.25 19.55
C PHE A 528 -9.42 -7.01 18.12
N LEU A 529 -9.11 -5.86 17.52
CA LEU A 529 -9.50 -5.56 16.14
C LEU A 529 -8.87 -6.56 15.15
N SER A 530 -7.58 -6.85 15.25
CA SER A 530 -6.89 -7.82 14.38
C SER A 530 -7.47 -9.24 14.46
N LEU A 531 -7.93 -9.68 15.64
CA LEU A 531 -8.62 -10.95 15.81
C LEU A 531 -9.95 -10.99 15.03
N PHE A 532 -10.79 -9.97 15.17
CA PHE A 532 -12.07 -9.94 14.48
C PHE A 532 -11.97 -9.64 12.98
N LEU A 533 -10.98 -8.86 12.54
CA LEU A 533 -10.64 -8.70 11.11
C LEU A 533 -10.21 -10.04 10.50
N THR A 534 -9.48 -10.87 11.27
CA THR A 534 -9.13 -12.23 10.84
C THR A 534 -10.38 -13.13 10.79
N PHE A 535 -11.32 -13.02 11.73
CA PHE A 535 -12.62 -13.71 11.64
C PHE A 535 -13.46 -13.27 10.43
N ALA A 536 -13.50 -11.97 10.13
CA ALA A 536 -14.23 -11.40 9.00
C ALA A 536 -13.75 -11.94 7.64
N LEU A 537 -12.47 -12.31 7.52
CA LEU A 537 -11.90 -12.93 6.32
C LEU A 537 -12.17 -14.44 6.19
N VAL A 538 -12.33 -15.18 7.30
CA VAL A 538 -12.43 -16.67 7.24
C VAL A 538 -13.79 -17.24 7.61
N THR A 539 -14.63 -16.52 8.36
CA THR A 539 -15.91 -17.04 8.91
C THR A 539 -17.14 -16.51 8.16
N ASP A 540 -18.08 -15.87 8.88
CA ASP A 540 -19.24 -15.14 8.36
C ASP A 540 -19.02 -13.65 8.63
N LEU A 541 -18.97 -12.85 7.56
CA LEU A 541 -18.66 -11.43 7.65
C LEU A 541 -19.74 -10.64 8.40
N SER A 542 -21.02 -11.00 8.27
CA SER A 542 -22.13 -10.26 8.89
C SER A 542 -22.16 -10.48 10.41
N ASP A 543 -21.98 -11.72 10.86
CA ASP A 543 -21.90 -12.05 12.29
C ASP A 543 -20.63 -11.48 12.92
N ALA A 544 -19.46 -11.64 12.27
CA ALA A 544 -18.21 -11.03 12.74
C ALA A 544 -18.34 -9.50 12.88
N THR A 545 -18.97 -8.83 11.93
CA THR A 545 -19.21 -7.38 11.92
C THR A 545 -20.16 -6.94 13.04
N SER A 546 -21.32 -7.59 13.18
CA SER A 546 -22.26 -7.30 14.28
C SER A 546 -21.56 -7.42 15.63
N ARG A 547 -20.73 -8.44 15.82
CA ARG A 547 -20.03 -8.71 17.09
C ARG A 547 -18.92 -7.72 17.40
N VAL A 548 -18.19 -7.23 16.39
CA VAL A 548 -17.25 -6.10 16.57
C VAL A 548 -17.99 -4.89 17.12
N LEU A 549 -19.13 -4.54 16.50
CA LEU A 549 -19.92 -3.38 16.89
C LEU A 549 -20.52 -3.55 18.30
N ASP A 550 -21.14 -4.70 18.60
CA ASP A 550 -21.65 -5.06 19.93
C ASP A 550 -20.59 -4.83 21.03
N PHE A 551 -19.35 -5.31 20.82
CA PHE A 551 -18.29 -5.21 21.81
C PHE A 551 -17.65 -3.82 21.90
N LEU A 552 -17.61 -3.06 20.80
CA LEU A 552 -17.16 -1.67 20.80
C LEU A 552 -18.17 -0.74 21.51
N ASP A 553 -19.47 -1.05 21.48
CA ASP A 553 -20.49 -0.33 22.25
C ASP A 553 -20.39 -0.54 23.77
N LEU A 554 -19.59 -1.51 24.24
CA LEU A 554 -19.27 -1.66 25.66
C LEU A 554 -18.20 -0.65 26.15
N LEU A 555 -17.55 0.08 25.24
CA LEU A 555 -16.54 1.10 25.57
C LEU A 555 -17.22 2.44 25.91
N PRO A 556 -16.82 3.11 27.00
CA PRO A 556 -17.37 4.41 27.37
C PRO A 556 -16.88 5.48 26.39
N THR A 557 -17.81 6.21 25.77
CA THR A 557 -17.54 7.35 24.88
C THR A 557 -16.69 8.42 25.58
N ASP A 558 -17.03 8.73 26.82
CA ASP A 558 -16.61 9.95 27.50
C ASP A 558 -15.19 9.86 28.08
N THR A 559 -14.62 8.65 28.14
CA THR A 559 -13.26 8.39 28.66
C THR A 559 -12.37 7.71 27.63
N LEU A 560 -12.69 7.82 26.34
CA LEU A 560 -11.91 7.21 25.26
C LEU A 560 -10.71 8.09 24.88
N THR A 561 -9.50 7.51 24.89
CA THR A 561 -8.30 8.24 24.47
C THR A 561 -8.31 8.50 22.96
N HIS A 562 -7.64 9.55 22.52
CA HIS A 562 -7.47 9.87 21.09
C HIS A 562 -6.87 8.68 20.30
N GLY A 563 -5.86 7.99 20.85
CA GLY A 563 -5.27 6.80 20.24
C GLY A 563 -6.25 5.62 20.15
N LYS A 564 -7.02 5.33 21.20
CA LYS A 564 -8.10 4.32 21.15
C LYS A 564 -9.15 4.65 20.10
N LEU A 565 -9.62 5.89 20.02
CA LEU A 565 -10.61 6.30 19.01
C LEU A 565 -10.06 6.15 17.59
N MET A 566 -8.80 6.55 17.38
CA MET A 566 -8.13 6.41 16.08
C MET A 566 -7.96 4.94 15.66
N LEU A 567 -7.61 4.05 16.60
CA LEU A 567 -7.53 2.61 16.36
C LEU A 567 -8.89 2.01 15.99
N ILE A 568 -9.97 2.40 16.67
CA ILE A 568 -11.34 1.95 16.33
C ILE A 568 -11.70 2.37 14.91
N TRP A 569 -11.51 3.65 14.56
CA TRP A 569 -11.83 4.12 13.21
C TRP A 569 -11.01 3.38 12.16
N ARG A 570 -9.69 3.20 12.37
CA ARG A 570 -8.86 2.41 11.45
C ARG A 570 -9.36 0.98 11.30
N GLY A 571 -9.63 0.27 12.41
CA GLY A 571 -10.16 -1.08 12.36
C GLY A 571 -11.52 -1.21 11.66
N LEU A 572 -12.41 -0.22 11.84
CA LEU A 572 -13.70 -0.20 11.14
C LEU A 572 -13.55 0.15 9.64
N PHE A 573 -12.64 1.03 9.25
CA PHE A 573 -12.32 1.25 7.84
C PHE A 573 -11.63 0.04 7.19
N THR A 574 -10.75 -0.67 7.91
CA THR A 574 -10.19 -1.95 7.49
C THR A 574 -11.31 -2.98 7.28
N LEU A 575 -12.33 -2.97 8.14
CA LEU A 575 -13.52 -3.81 7.98
C LEU A 575 -14.37 -3.41 6.76
N CYS A 576 -14.50 -2.11 6.43
CA CYS A 576 -15.10 -1.67 5.16
C CYS A 576 -14.36 -2.21 3.93
N LEU A 577 -13.02 -2.24 3.95
CA LEU A 577 -12.22 -2.82 2.86
C LEU A 577 -12.46 -4.34 2.71
N ILE A 578 -12.67 -5.06 3.81
CA ILE A 578 -13.10 -6.48 3.78
C ILE A 578 -14.50 -6.63 3.18
N HIS A 579 -15.42 -5.69 3.42
CA HIS A 579 -16.76 -5.70 2.81
C HIS A 579 -16.70 -5.50 1.30
N GLU A 580 -15.89 -4.56 0.78
CA GLU A 580 -15.73 -4.36 -0.66
C GLU A 580 -15.13 -5.59 -1.36
N ASP A 581 -14.06 -6.17 -0.81
CA ASP A 581 -13.38 -7.38 -1.33
C ASP A 581 -14.30 -8.62 -1.36
N GLN A 582 -15.20 -8.74 -0.38
CA GLN A 582 -16.23 -9.79 -0.35
C GLN A 582 -17.55 -9.39 -1.06
N SER A 583 -17.63 -8.18 -1.63
CA SER A 583 -18.82 -7.61 -2.27
C SER A 583 -20.08 -7.60 -1.38
N CYS A 584 -19.92 -7.27 -0.10
CA CYS A 584 -21.00 -7.13 0.88
C CYS A 584 -21.29 -5.65 1.19
N ASP A 585 -22.56 -5.34 1.47
CA ASP A 585 -22.99 -3.97 1.81
C ASP A 585 -22.39 -3.50 3.15
N LEU A 586 -21.67 -2.38 3.12
CA LEU A 586 -20.94 -1.83 4.28
C LEU A 586 -21.79 -0.86 5.12
N ALA A 587 -23.10 -0.73 4.86
CA ALA A 587 -23.92 0.33 5.44
C ALA A 587 -23.89 0.38 6.97
N VAL A 588 -23.89 -0.78 7.64
CA VAL A 588 -23.86 -0.89 9.10
C VAL A 588 -22.56 -0.34 9.69
N VAL A 589 -21.43 -0.58 9.01
CA VAL A 589 -20.11 -0.07 9.42
C VAL A 589 -19.99 1.42 9.10
N ALA A 590 -20.50 1.85 7.94
CA ALA A 590 -20.54 3.26 7.55
C ALA A 590 -21.38 4.10 8.50
N ASP A 591 -22.61 3.68 8.84
CA ASP A 591 -23.49 4.41 9.76
C ASP A 591 -22.80 4.64 11.11
N ARG A 592 -22.09 3.65 11.64
CA ARG A 592 -21.33 3.77 12.89
C ARG A 592 -20.13 4.72 12.77
N LEU A 593 -19.33 4.59 11.71
CA LEU A 593 -18.21 5.49 11.43
C LEU A 593 -18.68 6.95 11.31
N VAL A 594 -19.78 7.17 10.58
CA VAL A 594 -20.41 8.47 10.35
C VAL A 594 -20.98 9.06 11.63
N GLN A 595 -21.60 8.26 12.50
CA GLN A 595 -22.05 8.71 13.82
C GLN A 595 -20.88 9.26 14.66
N GLY A 596 -19.74 8.56 14.67
CA GLY A 596 -18.51 9.02 15.34
C GLY A 596 -17.96 10.31 14.72
N PHE A 597 -17.84 10.36 13.39
CA PHE A 597 -17.35 11.51 12.64
C PHE A 597 -18.21 12.77 12.84
N ASN A 598 -19.54 12.63 12.77
CA ASN A 598 -20.47 13.71 13.03
C ASN A 598 -20.30 14.28 14.45
N THR A 599 -20.10 13.44 15.46
CA THR A 599 -19.83 13.86 16.84
C THR A 599 -18.51 14.63 16.96
N VAL A 600 -17.44 14.15 16.34
CA VAL A 600 -16.13 14.86 16.28
C VAL A 600 -16.23 16.20 15.56
N CYS A 601 -17.00 16.29 14.47
CA CYS A 601 -17.26 17.54 13.77
C CYS A 601 -18.09 18.53 14.61
N MET A 602 -19.08 18.06 15.37
CA MET A 602 -19.84 18.91 16.30
C MET A 602 -18.98 19.42 17.45
N GLU A 603 -18.11 18.58 18.02
CA GLU A 603 -17.16 19.01 19.06
C GLU A 603 -16.21 20.09 18.51
N MET A 604 -15.60 19.85 17.33
CA MET A 604 -14.70 20.83 16.69
C MET A 604 -15.40 22.14 16.28
N SER A 605 -16.73 22.09 16.07
CA SER A 605 -17.54 23.28 15.79
C SER A 605 -17.86 24.12 17.04
N SER A 606 -17.58 23.61 18.25
CA SER A 606 -17.81 24.34 19.50
C SER A 606 -16.76 25.42 19.75
N LYS A 607 -17.20 26.58 20.23
CA LYS A 607 -16.33 27.71 20.61
C LYS A 607 -15.59 27.49 21.94
N SER A 608 -15.79 26.36 22.61
CA SER A 608 -15.26 26.05 23.94
C SER A 608 -14.06 25.08 23.93
N VAL A 609 -13.43 24.84 22.78
CA VAL A 609 -12.41 23.81 22.61
C VAL A 609 -11.00 24.41 22.54
N ASP A 610 -10.11 23.95 23.42
CA ASP A 610 -8.71 24.35 23.44
C ASP A 610 -7.96 23.98 22.16
N SER A 611 -6.96 24.77 21.78
CA SER A 611 -6.16 24.57 20.56
C SER A 611 -5.51 23.18 20.48
N GLY A 612 -5.01 22.65 21.61
CA GLY A 612 -4.47 21.30 21.69
C GLY A 612 -5.51 20.20 21.43
N ARG A 613 -6.75 20.38 21.92
CA ARG A 613 -7.86 19.46 21.66
C ARG A 613 -8.35 19.61 20.21
N LYS A 614 -8.43 20.81 19.65
CA LYS A 614 -8.74 21.02 18.23
C LYS A 614 -7.74 20.29 17.33
N SER A 615 -6.44 20.33 17.65
CA SER A 615 -5.41 19.58 16.89
C SER A 615 -5.64 18.06 16.92
N GLN A 616 -6.04 17.49 18.06
CA GLN A 616 -6.37 16.05 18.16
C GLN A 616 -7.65 15.69 17.39
N LEU A 617 -8.67 16.54 17.43
CA LEU A 617 -9.90 16.38 16.64
C LEU A 617 -9.61 16.47 15.14
N TRP A 618 -8.72 17.38 14.71
CA TRP A 618 -8.31 17.50 13.32
C TRP A 618 -7.54 16.26 12.85
N ALA A 619 -6.65 15.70 13.67
CA ALA A 619 -5.95 14.45 13.33
C ALA A 619 -6.91 13.25 13.14
N LEU A 620 -8.00 13.18 13.91
CA LEU A 620 -9.07 12.19 13.69
C LEU A 620 -9.80 12.44 12.36
N VAL A 621 -10.19 13.69 12.09
CA VAL A 621 -10.87 14.10 10.84
C VAL A 621 -10.01 13.81 9.61
N LEU A 622 -8.71 14.13 9.66
CA LEU A 622 -7.77 13.88 8.57
C LEU A 622 -7.68 12.39 8.26
N SER A 623 -7.42 11.55 9.28
CA SER A 623 -7.35 10.10 9.08
C SER A 623 -8.71 9.47 8.74
N TYR A 624 -9.85 10.15 8.98
CA TYR A 624 -11.18 9.73 8.49
C TYR A 624 -11.37 10.03 7.00
N ILE A 625 -11.00 11.22 6.52
CA ILE A 625 -11.13 11.56 5.10
C ILE A 625 -10.14 10.77 4.24
N GLU A 626 -8.91 10.55 4.73
CA GLU A 626 -7.92 9.67 4.10
C GLU A 626 -8.45 8.23 4.00
N ALA A 627 -8.95 7.67 5.11
CA ALA A 627 -9.53 6.32 5.13
C ALA A 627 -10.81 6.17 4.30
N THR A 628 -11.63 7.22 4.22
CA THR A 628 -12.80 7.25 3.32
C THR A 628 -12.34 7.25 1.86
N GLN A 629 -11.26 7.95 1.53
CA GLN A 629 -10.68 7.91 0.20
C GLN A 629 -10.14 6.51 -0.15
N GLU A 630 -9.43 5.84 0.77
CA GLU A 630 -8.97 4.44 0.57
C GLU A 630 -10.13 3.50 0.20
N VAL A 631 -11.29 3.61 0.84
CA VAL A 631 -12.49 2.81 0.50
C VAL A 631 -13.05 3.19 -0.88
N PHE A 632 -13.10 4.47 -1.24
CA PHE A 632 -13.57 4.91 -2.57
C PHE A 632 -12.63 4.51 -3.71
N ASP A 633 -11.32 4.51 -3.46
CA ASP A 633 -10.28 4.11 -4.42
C ASP A 633 -10.20 2.58 -4.59
N ALA A 634 -10.44 1.82 -3.51
CA ALA A 634 -10.62 0.37 -3.56
C ALA A 634 -11.93 -0.05 -4.26
N SER A 635 -13.02 0.71 -4.08
CA SER A 635 -14.32 0.35 -4.63
C SER A 635 -14.38 0.44 -6.15
N ASN A 636 -14.68 -0.67 -6.80
CA ASN A 636 -14.73 -0.76 -8.27
C ASN A 636 -16.05 -0.26 -8.86
N LYS A 637 -17.08 -0.01 -8.02
CA LYS A 637 -18.44 0.28 -8.49
C LYS A 637 -19.20 1.34 -7.68
N LEU A 638 -18.79 1.70 -6.46
CA LEU A 638 -19.52 2.61 -5.56
C LEU A 638 -21.02 2.25 -5.46
N HIS A 639 -21.29 1.06 -4.93
CA HIS A 639 -22.63 0.47 -4.83
C HIS A 639 -22.98 -0.21 -3.49
N LEU A 640 -22.00 -0.48 -2.63
CA LEU A 640 -22.12 -1.19 -1.34
C LEU A 640 -22.43 -0.24 -0.15
N SER A 641 -22.95 0.96 -0.43
CA SER A 641 -23.30 1.99 0.58
C SER A 641 -22.14 2.86 1.07
N GLU A 642 -21.11 2.97 0.25
CA GLU A 642 -19.98 3.90 0.34
C GLU A 642 -20.46 5.36 0.45
N GLU A 643 -21.60 5.72 -0.19
CA GLU A 643 -22.15 7.07 -0.15
C GLU A 643 -22.53 7.54 1.26
N LYS A 644 -22.75 6.61 2.20
CA LYS A 644 -23.06 6.91 3.59
C LYS A 644 -21.89 7.57 4.32
N LEU A 645 -20.65 7.21 3.99
CA LEU A 645 -19.42 7.71 4.64
C LEU A 645 -19.28 9.24 4.56
N ILE A 646 -20.00 9.91 3.65
CA ILE A 646 -20.04 11.37 3.54
C ILE A 646 -20.95 11.96 4.62
N GLY A 647 -20.48 11.95 5.87
CA GLY A 647 -21.22 12.40 7.05
C GLY A 647 -21.67 13.86 7.00
N SER A 648 -22.79 14.17 7.65
CA SER A 648 -23.35 15.53 7.72
C SER A 648 -22.49 16.51 8.53
N GLY A 649 -21.56 16.02 9.36
CA GLY A 649 -20.57 16.85 10.03
C GLY A 649 -19.67 17.63 9.06
N LEU A 650 -19.49 17.15 7.83
CA LEU A 650 -18.62 17.76 6.83
C LEU A 650 -19.06 19.18 6.41
N SER A 651 -20.37 19.45 6.34
CA SER A 651 -20.87 20.80 6.05
C SER A 651 -20.57 21.79 7.17
N ASN A 652 -20.69 21.35 8.43
CA ASN A 652 -20.44 22.18 9.60
C ASN A 652 -18.93 22.45 9.76
N LEU A 653 -18.12 21.42 9.52
CA LEU A 653 -16.66 21.49 9.56
C LEU A 653 -16.12 22.52 8.56
N LEU A 654 -16.67 22.58 7.33
CA LEU A 654 -16.27 23.55 6.31
C LEU A 654 -16.47 25.01 6.76
N GLU A 655 -17.48 25.33 7.58
CA GLU A 655 -17.73 26.67 8.12
C GLU A 655 -16.72 27.10 9.22
N VAL A 656 -16.06 26.14 9.88
CA VAL A 656 -15.20 26.36 11.08
C VAL A 656 -13.72 26.05 10.82
N SER A 657 -13.41 25.48 9.65
CA SER A 657 -12.05 25.17 9.20
C SER A 657 -11.25 26.43 8.86
N SER A 658 -9.98 26.45 9.28
CA SER A 658 -8.96 27.37 8.76
C SER A 658 -8.62 27.06 7.29
N GLU A 659 -7.87 27.94 6.62
CA GLU A 659 -7.53 27.78 5.19
C GLU A 659 -6.85 26.43 4.88
N HIS A 660 -5.95 25.95 5.75
CA HIS A 660 -5.26 24.68 5.55
C HIS A 660 -6.17 23.46 5.76
N GLU A 661 -7.00 23.50 6.81
CA GLU A 661 -8.02 22.47 7.09
C GLU A 661 -9.02 22.40 5.93
N MET A 662 -9.50 23.57 5.46
CA MET A 662 -10.43 23.68 4.33
C MET A 662 -9.82 23.21 3.01
N ARG A 663 -8.55 23.51 2.75
CA ARG A 663 -7.80 22.99 1.58
C ARG A 663 -7.81 21.46 1.56
N ALA A 664 -7.52 20.79 2.69
CA ALA A 664 -7.54 19.34 2.76
C ALA A 664 -8.94 18.75 2.48
N LEU A 665 -10.00 19.35 3.02
CA LEU A 665 -11.38 18.92 2.79
C LEU A 665 -11.83 19.11 1.33
N LEU A 666 -11.42 20.21 0.70
CA LEU A 666 -11.73 20.48 -0.71
C LEU A 666 -10.98 19.53 -1.66
N THR A 667 -9.71 19.21 -1.38
CA THR A 667 -8.96 18.19 -2.12
C THR A 667 -9.60 16.80 -1.98
N PHE A 668 -9.97 16.39 -0.76
CA PHE A 668 -10.69 15.13 -0.53
C PHE A 668 -12.00 15.06 -1.34
N LEU A 669 -12.81 16.12 -1.26
CA LEU A 669 -14.05 16.25 -2.06
C LEU A 669 -13.78 16.14 -3.56
N GLN A 670 -12.72 16.77 -4.06
CA GLN A 670 -12.31 16.68 -5.46
C GLN A 670 -11.95 15.24 -5.86
N THR A 671 -11.19 14.51 -5.05
CA THR A 671 -10.80 13.11 -5.34
C THR A 671 -12.02 12.19 -5.41
N ILE A 672 -12.90 12.20 -4.40
CA ILE A 672 -14.08 11.32 -4.39
C ILE A 672 -15.07 11.67 -5.52
N MET A 673 -15.19 12.94 -5.89
CA MET A 673 -16.00 13.36 -7.06
C MET A 673 -15.38 12.90 -8.38
N ALA A 674 -14.05 12.92 -8.51
CA ALA A 674 -13.36 12.42 -9.69
C ALA A 674 -13.52 10.89 -9.82
N ARG A 675 -13.33 10.15 -8.72
CA ARG A 675 -13.54 8.68 -8.66
C ARG A 675 -14.98 8.30 -9.04
N HIS A 676 -15.97 8.95 -8.44
CA HIS A 676 -17.39 8.79 -8.76
C HIS A 676 -17.67 9.06 -10.25
N ARG A 677 -17.16 10.17 -10.78
CA ARG A 677 -17.36 10.56 -12.19
C ARG A 677 -16.77 9.55 -13.18
N ILE A 678 -15.59 9.00 -12.91
CA ILE A 678 -14.96 7.97 -13.75
C ILE A 678 -15.86 6.74 -13.84
N LEU A 679 -16.35 6.23 -12.70
CA LEU A 679 -17.24 5.07 -12.67
C LEU A 679 -18.61 5.35 -13.30
N TYR A 680 -19.17 6.55 -13.07
CA TYR A 680 -20.39 7.02 -13.71
C TYR A 680 -20.29 6.99 -15.24
N GLN A 681 -19.20 7.53 -15.79
CA GLN A 681 -18.96 7.57 -17.23
C GLN A 681 -18.68 6.18 -17.81
N GLN A 682 -18.02 5.28 -17.07
CA GLN A 682 -17.89 3.87 -17.47
C GLN A 682 -19.26 3.20 -17.60
N VAL A 683 -20.18 3.38 -16.65
CA VAL A 683 -21.53 2.80 -16.72
C VAL A 683 -22.36 3.39 -17.87
N LEU A 684 -22.20 4.69 -18.20
CA LEU A 684 -22.83 5.27 -19.40
C LEU A 684 -22.27 4.67 -20.70
N MET A 685 -20.96 4.44 -20.79
CA MET A 685 -20.29 3.92 -21.99
C MET A 685 -20.48 2.40 -22.18
N GLN A 686 -20.65 1.64 -21.11
CA GLN A 686 -20.89 0.18 -21.13
C GLN A 686 -22.33 -0.20 -21.53
N ARG A 687 -22.96 0.55 -22.46
CA ARG A 687 -24.37 0.39 -22.86
C ARG A 687 -24.56 -0.10 -24.31
N PRO A 688 -24.15 -1.33 -24.68
CA PRO A 688 -24.55 -1.97 -25.94
C PRO A 688 -25.88 -2.72 -25.80
N ALA A 689 -26.58 -2.92 -26.92
CA ALA A 689 -27.77 -3.75 -26.98
C ALA A 689 -27.41 -5.25 -27.07
N SER A 690 -27.26 -5.94 -25.93
CA SER A 690 -27.21 -7.41 -25.89
C SER A 690 -27.76 -7.97 -24.57
N THR A 691 -28.58 -9.03 -24.68
CA THR A 691 -29.17 -9.73 -23.54
C THR A 691 -28.24 -10.84 -23.05
N ALA A 692 -27.36 -10.53 -22.11
CA ALA A 692 -26.56 -11.53 -21.38
C ALA A 692 -26.68 -11.28 -19.87
N LYS A 693 -27.37 -12.18 -19.15
CA LYS A 693 -27.42 -12.15 -17.68
C LYS A 693 -26.21 -12.88 -17.13
N SER A 694 -25.41 -12.19 -16.33
CA SER A 694 -24.42 -12.78 -15.42
C SER A 694 -24.84 -12.46 -13.99
N ASP A 695 -25.28 -13.47 -13.24
CA ASP A 695 -26.08 -13.32 -12.01
C ASP A 695 -25.31 -12.82 -10.77
N THR A 696 -24.14 -12.19 -10.96
CA THR A 696 -23.26 -11.67 -9.90
C THR A 696 -22.88 -10.19 -10.07
N SER A 697 -23.41 -9.50 -11.09
CA SER A 697 -23.13 -8.08 -11.30
C SER A 697 -24.36 -7.18 -11.03
N PRO A 698 -24.22 -6.07 -10.29
CA PRO A 698 -25.31 -5.11 -10.11
C PRO A 698 -25.74 -4.50 -11.44
N GLY A 699 -27.05 -4.48 -11.70
CA GLY A 699 -27.60 -3.90 -12.93
C GLY A 699 -27.34 -2.39 -13.04
N PRO A 700 -27.18 -1.84 -14.26
CA PRO A 700 -26.77 -0.44 -14.46
C PRO A 700 -27.78 0.57 -13.89
N GLU A 701 -29.07 0.23 -13.84
CA GLU A 701 -30.12 1.07 -13.24
C GLU A 701 -29.96 1.22 -11.71
N MET A 702 -29.49 0.16 -11.02
CA MET A 702 -29.23 0.21 -9.58
C MET A 702 -27.96 1.00 -9.26
N LEU A 703 -26.91 0.84 -10.08
CA LEU A 703 -25.70 1.68 -10.02
C LEU A 703 -26.05 3.15 -10.23
N MET A 704 -26.88 3.45 -11.22
CA MET A 704 -27.36 4.81 -11.49
C MET A 704 -28.14 5.40 -10.30
N HIS A 705 -29.01 4.63 -9.64
CA HIS A 705 -29.70 5.08 -8.44
C HIS A 705 -28.74 5.39 -7.28
N LYS A 706 -27.74 4.53 -7.05
CA LYS A 706 -26.66 4.77 -6.07
C LYS A 706 -25.86 6.04 -6.39
N TYR A 707 -25.49 6.24 -7.66
CA TYR A 707 -24.78 7.44 -8.10
C TYR A 707 -25.60 8.73 -7.94
N GLN A 708 -26.92 8.66 -8.18
CA GLN A 708 -27.82 9.78 -7.91
C GLN A 708 -27.95 10.06 -6.40
N ALA A 709 -27.93 9.05 -5.54
CA ALA A 709 -27.94 9.24 -4.08
C ALA A 709 -26.68 9.97 -3.59
N PHE A 710 -25.50 9.53 -4.01
CA PHE A 710 -24.23 10.22 -3.72
C PHE A 710 -24.24 11.68 -4.20
N ALA A 711 -24.68 11.91 -5.44
CA ALA A 711 -24.76 13.27 -6.00
C ALA A 711 -25.72 14.18 -5.21
N ARG A 712 -26.89 13.68 -4.77
CA ARG A 712 -27.82 14.43 -3.91
C ARG A 712 -27.15 14.86 -2.60
N ILE A 713 -26.44 13.95 -1.92
CA ILE A 713 -25.70 14.25 -0.68
C ILE A 713 -24.71 15.41 -0.88
N LEU A 714 -23.98 15.44 -1.99
CA LEU A 714 -23.06 16.54 -2.32
C LEU A 714 -23.78 17.86 -2.66
N TRP A 715 -24.87 17.81 -3.42
CA TRP A 715 -25.67 19.00 -3.76
C TRP A 715 -26.34 19.63 -2.54
N ASP A 716 -26.83 18.83 -1.60
CA ASP A 716 -27.54 19.31 -0.41
C ASP A 716 -26.57 19.82 0.67
N ARG A 717 -25.43 19.14 0.88
CA ARG A 717 -24.52 19.43 2.00
C ARG A 717 -23.34 20.33 1.65
N ILE A 718 -22.81 20.25 0.43
CA ILE A 718 -21.51 20.84 0.09
C ILE A 718 -21.65 22.04 -0.87
N HIS A 719 -22.43 21.91 -1.95
CA HIS A 719 -22.58 22.99 -2.94
C HIS A 719 -23.02 24.36 -2.35
N PRO A 720 -23.92 24.46 -1.34
CA PRO A 720 -24.30 25.74 -0.75
C PRO A 720 -23.12 26.47 -0.08
N PHE A 721 -22.17 25.72 0.48
CA PHE A 721 -20.92 26.27 1.02
C PHE A 721 -20.03 26.82 -0.10
N ILE A 722 -19.79 26.03 -1.16
CA ILE A 722 -18.94 26.43 -2.30
C ILE A 722 -19.48 27.70 -2.96
N LYS A 723 -20.79 27.76 -3.21
CA LYS A 723 -21.46 28.87 -3.90
C LYS A 723 -21.35 30.19 -3.12
N ARG A 724 -21.48 30.13 -1.79
CA ARG A 724 -21.29 31.29 -0.90
C ARG A 724 -19.81 31.69 -0.80
N HIS A 725 -18.90 30.75 -0.58
CA HIS A 725 -17.50 31.07 -0.34
C HIS A 725 -16.75 31.55 -1.58
N ALA A 726 -17.15 31.13 -2.79
CA ALA A 726 -16.67 31.70 -4.05
C ALA A 726 -16.96 33.21 -4.23
N SER A 727 -17.86 33.77 -3.40
CA SER A 727 -18.22 35.19 -3.37
C SER A 727 -17.54 36.00 -2.26
N THR A 728 -16.54 35.43 -1.58
CA THR A 728 -15.77 36.11 -0.51
C THR A 728 -14.61 36.95 -1.08
N GLN A 729 -13.99 37.79 -0.24
CA GLN A 729 -12.89 38.67 -0.66
C GLN A 729 -11.54 37.97 -0.84
N THR A 730 -11.38 36.77 -0.28
CA THR A 730 -10.15 35.96 -0.24
C THR A 730 -10.49 34.45 -0.26
N PRO A 731 -11.13 33.94 -1.34
CA PRO A 731 -11.56 32.54 -1.39
C PRO A 731 -10.39 31.59 -1.71
N PRO A 732 -10.30 30.43 -1.04
CA PRO A 732 -9.36 29.37 -1.42
C PRO A 732 -9.53 28.96 -2.89
N SER A 733 -8.41 28.80 -3.60
CA SER A 733 -8.37 28.42 -5.01
C SER A 733 -9.09 27.11 -5.33
N GLU A 734 -9.03 26.17 -4.40
CA GLU A 734 -9.53 24.81 -4.44
C GLU A 734 -11.08 24.77 -4.54
N LEU A 735 -11.76 25.85 -4.15
CA LEU A 735 -13.20 26.04 -4.39
C LEU A 735 -13.54 26.04 -5.89
N ALA A 736 -12.64 26.52 -6.74
CA ALA A 736 -12.83 26.53 -8.19
C ALA A 736 -12.83 25.11 -8.78
N ASP A 737 -12.03 24.22 -8.19
CA ASP A 737 -11.86 22.85 -8.67
C ASP A 737 -13.08 22.02 -8.29
N VAL A 738 -13.54 22.14 -7.04
CA VAL A 738 -14.79 21.53 -6.57
C VAL A 738 -16.00 22.11 -7.33
N ALA A 739 -16.04 23.42 -7.63
CA ALA A 739 -17.07 24.01 -8.49
C ALA A 739 -17.03 23.49 -9.94
N THR A 740 -15.84 23.19 -10.46
CA THR A 740 -15.66 22.54 -11.78
C THR A 740 -16.22 21.12 -11.72
N SER A 741 -15.86 20.32 -10.71
CA SER A 741 -16.43 18.98 -10.49
C SER A 741 -17.95 18.98 -10.36
N PHE A 742 -18.53 19.95 -9.66
CA PHE A 742 -20.00 20.13 -9.59
C PHE A 742 -20.62 20.48 -10.95
N THR A 743 -19.97 21.33 -11.75
CA THR A 743 -20.46 21.68 -13.10
C THR A 743 -20.46 20.48 -14.03
N LEU A 744 -19.40 19.66 -13.97
CA LEU A 744 -19.27 18.47 -14.78
C LEU A 744 -20.24 17.38 -14.32
N LEU A 745 -20.39 17.15 -13.01
CA LEU A 745 -21.41 16.24 -12.44
C LEU A 745 -22.84 16.65 -12.85
N ALA A 746 -23.15 17.94 -12.91
CA ALA A 746 -24.44 18.44 -13.40
C ALA A 746 -24.66 18.18 -14.91
N ALA A 747 -23.58 18.07 -15.69
CA ALA A 747 -23.65 17.69 -17.10
C ALA A 747 -23.84 16.17 -17.26
N ASP A 748 -23.05 15.37 -16.54
CA ASP A 748 -23.12 13.91 -16.57
C ASP A 748 -24.51 13.42 -16.13
N LEU A 749 -25.09 13.98 -15.05
CA LEU A 749 -26.46 13.67 -14.61
C LEU A 749 -27.55 14.10 -15.59
N LYS A 750 -27.33 15.18 -16.36
CA LYS A 750 -28.31 15.65 -17.36
C LYS A 750 -28.51 14.66 -18.50
N LEU A 751 -27.47 13.92 -18.87
CA LEU A 751 -27.51 12.88 -19.92
C LEU A 751 -28.42 11.68 -19.55
N HIS A 752 -28.86 11.57 -18.28
CA HIS A 752 -29.71 10.49 -17.82
C HIS A 752 -31.16 10.91 -17.50
N ASN A 753 -31.42 12.18 -17.16
CA ASN A 753 -32.67 12.62 -16.54
C ASN A 753 -33.53 13.53 -17.45
N GLU A 754 -33.63 13.24 -18.75
CA GLU A 754 -34.47 14.02 -19.69
C GLU A 754 -35.98 13.98 -19.38
N GLY A 755 -36.44 13.09 -18.49
CA GLY A 755 -37.86 12.89 -18.17
C GLY A 755 -38.36 13.40 -16.81
N SER A 756 -37.52 13.95 -15.92
CA SER A 756 -37.92 14.26 -14.53
C SER A 756 -37.42 15.62 -14.02
N GLY A 757 -38.30 16.64 -14.04
CA GLY A 757 -37.98 18.02 -13.64
C GLY A 757 -37.92 18.25 -12.13
N SER A 758 -36.82 17.86 -11.47
CA SER A 758 -36.61 18.10 -10.03
C SER A 758 -35.34 18.92 -9.71
N GLY A 759 -35.51 20.24 -9.59
CA GLY A 759 -34.72 21.13 -8.71
C GLY A 759 -33.20 21.32 -8.91
N GLN A 760 -32.51 20.50 -9.70
CA GLN A 760 -31.04 20.56 -9.80
C GLN A 760 -30.55 21.69 -10.71
N THR A 761 -29.57 22.45 -10.23
CA THR A 761 -28.93 23.55 -10.97
C THR A 761 -28.30 23.02 -12.25
N THR A 762 -28.61 23.62 -13.40
CA THR A 762 -28.08 23.15 -14.69
C THR A 762 -26.59 23.49 -14.84
N PRO A 763 -25.82 22.71 -15.64
CA PRO A 763 -24.42 23.04 -15.94
C PRO A 763 -24.26 24.42 -16.60
N GLN A 764 -25.28 24.89 -17.32
CA GLN A 764 -25.32 26.22 -17.95
C GLN A 764 -25.46 27.35 -16.92
N GLU A 765 -26.26 27.16 -15.87
CA GLU A 765 -26.39 28.12 -14.75
C GLU A 765 -25.14 28.12 -13.87
N LEU A 766 -24.53 26.95 -13.63
CA LEU A 766 -23.25 26.84 -12.91
C LEU A 766 -22.12 27.53 -13.68
N PHE A 767 -22.03 27.30 -15.00
CA PHE A 767 -21.08 27.99 -15.88
C PHE A 767 -21.30 29.51 -15.90
N ARG A 768 -22.55 29.96 -16.01
CA ARG A 768 -22.89 31.39 -15.92
C ARG A 768 -22.50 31.99 -14.56
N PHE A 769 -22.71 31.27 -13.45
CA PHE A 769 -22.37 31.76 -12.12
C PHE A 769 -20.85 31.80 -11.85
N TYR A 770 -20.14 30.68 -12.00
CA TYR A 770 -18.71 30.62 -11.66
C TYR A 770 -17.80 31.21 -12.74
N GLY A 771 -18.16 31.03 -14.02
CA GLY A 771 -17.37 31.45 -15.17
C GLY A 771 -17.66 32.84 -15.70
N LEU A 772 -18.91 33.34 -15.57
CA LEU A 772 -19.36 34.56 -16.27
C LEU A 772 -20.03 35.62 -15.37
N ASP A 773 -20.17 35.44 -14.05
CA ASP A 773 -20.80 36.45 -13.18
C ASP A 773 -19.81 37.56 -12.82
N ASP A 774 -20.10 38.79 -13.27
CA ASP A 774 -19.16 39.90 -13.17
C ASP A 774 -18.97 40.45 -11.75
N HIS A 775 -19.93 40.21 -10.85
CA HIS A 775 -20.01 40.91 -9.56
C HIS A 775 -19.97 39.97 -8.35
N LYS A 776 -20.52 38.75 -8.45
CA LYS A 776 -20.66 37.84 -7.30
C LYS A 776 -19.41 37.02 -7.07
N VAL A 777 -18.87 36.39 -8.13
CA VAL A 777 -17.76 35.44 -8.01
C VAL A 777 -16.41 36.16 -8.15
N HIS A 778 -15.52 35.86 -7.20
CA HIS A 778 -14.18 36.44 -7.12
C HIS A 778 -13.30 35.98 -8.30
N HIS A 779 -12.52 36.90 -8.86
CA HIS A 779 -11.73 36.67 -10.08
C HIS A 779 -10.80 35.44 -10.02
N SER A 780 -10.21 35.13 -8.86
CA SER A 780 -9.34 33.95 -8.70
C SER A 780 -10.08 32.63 -8.93
N ILE A 781 -11.36 32.57 -8.55
CA ILE A 781 -12.22 31.40 -8.76
C ILE A 781 -12.60 31.29 -10.22
N THR A 782 -13.11 32.37 -10.83
CA THR A 782 -13.46 32.41 -12.26
C THR A 782 -12.29 31.99 -13.15
N VAL A 783 -11.08 32.53 -12.92
CA VAL A 783 -9.90 32.18 -13.74
C VAL A 783 -9.56 30.70 -13.63
N ARG A 784 -9.46 30.16 -12.41
CA ARG A 784 -9.09 28.74 -12.21
C ARG A 784 -10.18 27.79 -12.70
N TYR A 785 -11.45 28.11 -12.45
CA TYR A 785 -12.62 27.38 -12.94
C TYR A 785 -12.62 27.27 -14.47
N LEU A 786 -12.44 28.39 -15.18
CA LEU A 786 -12.35 28.37 -16.65
C LEU A 786 -11.14 27.57 -17.14
N CYS A 787 -9.99 27.63 -16.46
CA CYS A 787 -8.81 26.84 -16.83
C CYS A 787 -9.02 25.32 -16.68
N HIS A 788 -9.80 24.86 -15.69
CA HIS A 788 -10.12 23.44 -15.54
C HIS A 788 -11.30 22.98 -16.41
N LEU A 789 -12.26 23.87 -16.71
CA LEU A 789 -13.44 23.53 -17.49
C LEU A 789 -13.19 23.55 -19.00
N LEU A 790 -12.55 24.60 -19.53
CA LEU A 790 -12.42 24.83 -20.98
C LEU A 790 -11.67 23.74 -21.77
N PRO A 791 -10.67 23.02 -21.22
CA PRO A 791 -10.02 21.91 -21.93
C PRO A 791 -10.93 20.70 -22.23
N ASN A 792 -12.13 20.61 -21.63
CA ASN A 792 -13.07 19.50 -21.84
C ASN A 792 -13.87 19.71 -23.14
N HIS A 793 -13.22 19.51 -24.29
CA HIS A 793 -13.76 19.80 -25.64
C HIS A 793 -15.22 19.34 -25.86
N SER A 794 -15.54 18.07 -25.56
CA SER A 794 -16.90 17.54 -25.76
C SER A 794 -17.98 18.19 -24.88
N PHE A 795 -17.58 18.83 -23.77
CA PHE A 795 -18.49 19.57 -22.89
C PHE A 795 -18.54 21.06 -23.25
N THR A 796 -17.43 21.66 -23.69
CA THR A 796 -17.44 23.04 -24.18
C THR A 796 -18.24 23.19 -25.47
N GLU A 797 -18.23 22.20 -26.36
CA GLU A 797 -19.13 22.14 -27.53
C GLU A 797 -20.62 22.16 -27.11
N GLN A 798 -21.01 21.41 -26.08
CA GLN A 798 -22.38 21.40 -25.55
C GLN A 798 -22.78 22.77 -24.95
N LEU A 799 -21.87 23.41 -24.21
CA LEU A 799 -22.10 24.76 -23.69
C LEU A 799 -22.16 25.81 -24.80
N GLN A 800 -21.28 25.72 -25.81
CA GLN A 800 -21.25 26.63 -26.96
C GLN A 800 -22.52 26.49 -27.81
N ALA A 801 -23.04 25.28 -28.00
CA ALA A 801 -24.32 25.05 -28.66
C ALA A 801 -25.50 25.65 -27.88
N ALA A 802 -25.50 25.54 -26.55
CA ALA A 802 -26.56 26.08 -25.69
C ALA A 802 -26.51 27.61 -25.47
N ILE A 803 -25.34 28.23 -25.60
CA ILE A 803 -25.15 29.68 -25.45
C ILE A 803 -25.18 30.40 -26.82
N GLY A 804 -24.86 29.69 -27.90
CA GLY A 804 -24.69 30.21 -29.24
C GLY A 804 -23.27 30.73 -29.48
N PRO A 805 -22.66 30.48 -30.67
CA PRO A 805 -21.23 30.69 -30.89
C PRO A 805 -20.79 32.16 -30.72
N ALA A 806 -21.57 33.11 -31.23
CA ALA A 806 -21.26 34.53 -31.11
C ALA A 806 -21.29 35.03 -29.66
N GLN A 807 -22.20 34.50 -28.82
CA GLN A 807 -22.24 34.85 -27.40
C GLN A 807 -21.09 34.17 -26.64
N TRP A 808 -20.86 32.87 -26.88
CA TRP A 808 -19.80 32.07 -26.26
C TRP A 808 -18.42 32.76 -26.30
N ALA A 809 -17.96 33.15 -27.49
CA ALA A 809 -16.69 33.86 -27.63
C ALA A 809 -16.70 35.21 -26.90
N SER A 810 -17.80 35.98 -26.98
CA SER A 810 -17.89 37.29 -26.33
C SER A 810 -17.84 37.20 -24.80
N SER A 811 -18.54 36.25 -24.19
CA SER A 811 -18.58 36.05 -22.74
C SER A 811 -17.23 35.58 -22.19
N LEU A 812 -16.51 34.71 -22.91
CA LEU A 812 -15.16 34.27 -22.51
C LEU A 812 -14.12 35.39 -22.62
N VAL A 813 -14.15 36.18 -23.69
CA VAL A 813 -13.29 37.36 -23.85
C VAL A 813 -13.61 38.40 -22.76
N HIS A 814 -14.89 38.61 -22.44
CA HIS A 814 -15.29 39.52 -21.36
C HIS A 814 -14.79 39.05 -19.99
N ALA A 815 -15.02 37.79 -19.63
CA ALA A 815 -14.56 37.22 -18.36
C ALA A 815 -13.03 37.33 -18.21
N TRP A 816 -12.26 37.08 -19.28
CA TRP A 816 -10.80 37.27 -19.28
C TRP A 816 -10.37 38.73 -19.14
N LEU A 817 -11.01 39.68 -19.84
CA LEU A 817 -10.74 41.11 -19.68
C LEU A 817 -11.08 41.60 -18.26
N ARG A 818 -12.24 41.22 -17.71
CA ARG A 818 -12.64 41.50 -16.32
C ARG A 818 -11.60 40.95 -15.33
N CYS A 819 -11.28 39.65 -15.42
CA CYS A 819 -10.39 39.02 -14.47
C CYS A 819 -8.94 39.52 -14.60
N GLY A 820 -8.47 39.90 -15.78
CA GLY A 820 -7.15 40.53 -15.95
C GLY A 820 -7.09 41.98 -15.50
N LEU A 821 -8.20 42.73 -15.57
CA LEU A 821 -8.32 44.05 -14.94
C LEU A 821 -8.28 43.93 -13.40
N GLN A 822 -8.96 42.92 -12.85
CA GLN A 822 -9.02 42.62 -11.41
C GLN A 822 -7.76 41.93 -10.86
N SER A 823 -6.96 41.27 -11.70
CA SER A 823 -5.77 40.48 -11.31
C SER A 823 -4.46 41.06 -11.88
N PRO A 824 -3.94 42.17 -11.34
CA PRO A 824 -2.71 42.83 -11.80
C PRO A 824 -1.40 42.08 -11.54
N GLN A 825 -1.42 40.83 -11.07
CA GLN A 825 -0.22 40.03 -10.77
C GLN A 825 -0.12 38.82 -11.69
N SER A 826 1.11 38.39 -12.03
CA SER A 826 1.36 37.14 -12.74
C SER A 826 1.00 35.94 -11.87
N SER A 827 -0.18 35.38 -12.10
CA SER A 827 -0.53 34.03 -11.65
C SER A 827 -0.53 33.08 -12.85
N THR A 828 -0.04 31.85 -12.65
CA THR A 828 -0.03 30.81 -13.69
C THR A 828 -1.43 30.55 -14.28
N PRO A 829 -2.53 30.51 -13.47
CA PRO A 829 -3.89 30.40 -14.01
C PRO A 829 -4.29 31.55 -14.95
N MET A 830 -3.85 32.79 -14.71
CA MET A 830 -4.18 33.91 -15.60
C MET A 830 -3.42 33.83 -16.94
N GLN A 831 -2.19 33.28 -16.92
CA GLN A 831 -1.45 32.98 -18.14
C GLN A 831 -2.12 31.86 -18.95
N GLU A 832 -2.59 30.80 -18.29
CA GLU A 832 -3.31 29.71 -18.93
C GLU A 832 -4.67 30.14 -19.48
N LEU A 833 -5.45 30.95 -18.75
CA LEU A 833 -6.71 31.52 -19.27
C LEU A 833 -6.44 32.37 -20.52
N THR A 834 -5.37 33.17 -20.51
CA THR A 834 -4.96 33.95 -21.68
C THR A 834 -4.64 33.03 -22.87
N ARG A 835 -3.91 31.92 -22.64
CA ARG A 835 -3.62 30.90 -23.67
C ARG A 835 -4.90 30.24 -24.22
N LEU A 836 -5.87 29.94 -23.36
CA LEU A 836 -7.14 29.31 -23.74
C LEU A 836 -8.02 30.25 -24.56
N VAL A 837 -8.16 31.53 -24.14
CA VAL A 837 -8.91 32.56 -24.89
C VAL A 837 -8.28 32.83 -26.26
N PHE A 838 -6.94 32.75 -26.36
CA PHE A 838 -6.23 32.97 -27.62
C PHE A 838 -6.36 31.82 -28.63
N LYS A 839 -6.95 30.68 -28.23
CA LYS A 839 -7.36 29.60 -29.15
C LYS A 839 -8.74 29.82 -29.78
N LEU A 840 -9.52 30.81 -29.32
CA LEU A 840 -10.80 31.16 -29.94
C LEU A 840 -10.53 31.73 -31.35
N GLY A 841 -11.25 31.24 -32.36
CA GLY A 841 -11.06 31.63 -33.76
C GLY A 841 -11.33 33.13 -34.00
N GLU A 842 -12.23 33.70 -33.21
CA GLU A 842 -12.55 35.13 -33.19
C GLU A 842 -11.37 35.96 -32.67
N VAL A 843 -10.62 35.45 -31.69
CA VAL A 843 -9.49 36.16 -31.05
C VAL A 843 -8.23 36.09 -31.90
N SER A 844 -7.91 34.92 -32.47
CA SER A 844 -6.80 34.77 -33.42
C SER A 844 -7.00 35.66 -34.65
N ALA A 845 -8.18 35.64 -35.28
CA ALA A 845 -8.49 36.50 -36.42
C ALA A 845 -8.37 38.02 -36.14
N ILE A 846 -8.56 38.46 -34.89
CA ILE A 846 -8.29 39.85 -34.48
C ILE A 846 -6.79 40.14 -34.44
N LEU A 847 -5.98 39.20 -33.92
CA LEU A 847 -4.55 39.39 -33.65
C LEU A 847 -3.67 39.18 -34.89
N ASP A 848 -3.99 38.20 -35.74
CA ASP A 848 -3.24 37.92 -36.98
C ASP A 848 -3.25 39.14 -37.91
N SER A 849 -4.31 39.96 -37.84
CA SER A 849 -4.44 41.25 -38.55
C SER A 849 -3.45 42.35 -38.10
N GLN A 850 -2.59 42.09 -37.10
CA GLN A 850 -1.65 43.08 -36.53
C GLN A 850 -0.17 42.70 -36.67
N ILE A 851 0.16 41.45 -37.03
CA ILE A 851 1.54 40.93 -37.04
C ILE A 851 2.47 41.74 -37.96
N GLN A 852 1.92 42.43 -38.97
CA GLN A 852 2.66 43.22 -39.95
C GLN A 852 2.92 44.70 -39.56
N SER A 853 2.44 45.20 -38.40
CA SER A 853 2.30 46.66 -38.21
C SER A 853 2.90 47.32 -36.96
N SER A 854 3.26 46.61 -35.88
CA SER A 854 3.77 47.30 -34.67
C SER A 854 4.70 46.49 -33.76
N SER A 855 6.00 46.44 -34.11
CA SER A 855 7.06 46.35 -33.10
C SER A 855 7.36 47.76 -32.55
N ASN A 856 6.86 48.10 -31.35
CA ASN A 856 7.38 49.16 -30.44
C ASN A 856 6.42 49.43 -29.24
N VAL A 857 6.10 48.39 -28.45
CA VAL A 857 5.46 48.55 -27.13
C VAL A 857 6.23 47.76 -26.07
N ILE A 858 7.57 47.90 -26.08
CA ILE A 858 8.43 47.41 -24.99
C ILE A 858 8.41 48.46 -23.86
N ASP A 859 7.25 48.63 -23.24
CA ASP A 859 7.16 49.22 -21.91
C ASP A 859 7.54 48.16 -20.86
N GLY A 860 8.18 48.60 -19.77
CA GLY A 860 8.85 47.74 -18.78
C GLY A 860 7.97 46.84 -17.90
N THR A 861 6.81 46.37 -18.39
CA THR A 861 6.05 45.30 -17.74
C THR A 861 6.68 43.95 -18.06
N GLY A 862 7.58 43.47 -17.19
CA GLY A 862 8.22 42.14 -17.29
C GLY A 862 7.26 40.97 -17.02
N ASN A 863 6.10 40.95 -17.69
CA ASN A 863 5.00 40.04 -17.41
C ASN A 863 4.11 39.87 -18.67
N PRO A 864 4.15 38.70 -19.35
CA PRO A 864 3.64 38.59 -20.72
C PRO A 864 2.14 38.91 -20.85
N HIS A 865 1.29 38.35 -19.97
CA HIS A 865 -0.17 38.49 -20.10
C HIS A 865 -0.67 39.95 -20.12
N LYS A 866 0.05 40.86 -19.43
CA LYS A 866 -0.27 42.29 -19.41
C LYS A 866 -0.06 42.93 -20.78
N HIS A 867 1.09 42.66 -21.41
CA HIS A 867 1.40 43.12 -22.74
C HIS A 867 0.37 42.57 -23.75
N THR A 868 0.08 41.27 -23.69
CA THR A 868 -0.89 40.64 -24.60
C THR A 868 -2.31 41.21 -24.49
N MET A 869 -2.76 41.55 -23.28
CA MET A 869 -4.06 42.22 -23.08
C MET A 869 -4.09 43.62 -23.70
N LEU A 870 -3.03 44.42 -23.54
CA LEU A 870 -2.95 45.76 -24.14
C LEU A 870 -2.84 45.69 -25.68
N GLN A 871 -2.14 44.70 -26.23
CA GLN A 871 -2.10 44.43 -27.67
C GLN A 871 -3.49 44.08 -28.23
N PHE A 872 -4.26 43.22 -27.54
CA PHE A 872 -5.62 42.89 -27.95
C PHE A 872 -6.52 44.13 -27.98
N ILE A 873 -6.48 44.98 -26.95
CA ILE A 873 -7.23 46.24 -26.90
C ILE A 873 -6.86 47.17 -28.08
N GLN A 874 -5.58 47.26 -28.44
CA GLN A 874 -5.13 48.00 -29.61
C GLN A 874 -5.66 47.40 -30.92
N ALA A 875 -5.65 46.07 -31.06
CA ALA A 875 -6.15 45.35 -32.23
C ALA A 875 -7.65 45.60 -32.47
N LEU A 876 -8.48 45.59 -31.41
CA LEU A 876 -9.92 45.92 -31.50
C LEU A 876 -10.14 47.33 -32.08
N GLY A 877 -9.37 48.32 -31.60
CA GLY A 877 -9.41 49.69 -32.10
C GLY A 877 -9.03 49.79 -33.58
N HIS A 878 -7.97 49.10 -34.01
CA HIS A 878 -7.58 49.06 -35.44
C HIS A 878 -8.64 48.37 -36.30
N GLN A 879 -9.19 47.22 -35.87
CA GLN A 879 -10.19 46.45 -36.63
C GLN A 879 -11.52 47.20 -36.81
N PHE A 880 -11.89 48.06 -35.87
CA PHE A 880 -13.03 48.98 -36.01
C PHE A 880 -12.73 50.15 -36.95
N ASN A 881 -11.56 50.80 -36.79
CA ASN A 881 -11.21 51.95 -37.61
C ASN A 881 -10.92 51.59 -39.08
N SER A 882 -10.51 50.36 -39.39
CA SER A 882 -10.34 49.83 -40.75
C SER A 882 -11.64 49.42 -41.45
N ALA A 883 -12.75 49.31 -40.71
CA ALA A 883 -14.05 48.94 -41.27
C ALA A 883 -14.55 49.98 -42.27
N GLN A 884 -15.01 49.54 -43.45
CA GLN A 884 -15.42 50.43 -44.55
C GLN A 884 -16.95 50.61 -44.60
N GLY A 885 -17.73 49.61 -44.20
CA GLY A 885 -19.20 49.65 -44.22
C GLY A 885 -19.83 50.25 -42.96
N LEU A 886 -20.97 50.96 -43.10
CA LEU A 886 -21.74 51.42 -41.94
C LEU A 886 -22.31 50.25 -41.12
N GLN A 887 -22.89 49.25 -41.78
CA GLN A 887 -23.42 48.04 -41.14
C GLN A 887 -22.30 47.23 -40.47
N GLU A 888 -21.15 47.10 -41.14
CA GLU A 888 -19.93 46.48 -40.61
C GLU A 888 -19.47 47.18 -39.32
N ARG A 889 -19.42 48.52 -39.30
CA ARG A 889 -19.11 49.32 -38.11
C ARG A 889 -20.12 49.13 -36.99
N VAL A 890 -21.42 49.04 -37.29
CA VAL A 890 -22.46 48.79 -36.27
C VAL A 890 -22.27 47.42 -35.62
N LEU A 891 -22.06 46.36 -36.41
CA LEU A 891 -21.84 45.01 -35.92
C LEU A 891 -20.52 44.91 -35.12
N LYS A 892 -19.39 45.37 -35.68
CA LYS A 892 -18.10 45.41 -34.97
C LYS A 892 -18.20 46.19 -33.66
N ARG A 893 -18.93 47.30 -33.62
CA ARG A 893 -19.17 48.06 -32.38
C ARG A 893 -19.94 47.26 -31.34
N GLN A 894 -20.99 46.52 -31.74
CA GLN A 894 -21.74 45.66 -30.81
C GLN A 894 -20.84 44.54 -30.25
N THR A 895 -20.06 43.87 -31.11
CA THR A 895 -19.11 42.83 -30.69
C THR A 895 -18.05 43.38 -29.73
N ILE A 896 -17.40 44.50 -30.06
CA ILE A 896 -16.35 45.07 -29.20
C ILE A 896 -16.92 45.57 -27.86
N LEU A 897 -18.12 46.14 -27.85
CA LEU A 897 -18.80 46.48 -26.58
C LEU A 897 -19.17 45.25 -25.76
N SER A 898 -19.54 44.13 -26.40
CA SER A 898 -19.78 42.85 -25.68
C SER A 898 -18.52 42.24 -25.08
N TYR A 899 -17.34 42.50 -25.66
CA TYR A 899 -16.05 42.13 -25.07
C TYR A 899 -15.68 43.05 -23.88
N LEU A 900 -15.96 44.35 -23.98
CA LEU A 900 -15.58 45.33 -22.95
C LEU A 900 -16.54 45.35 -21.74
N GLY A 901 -17.82 44.99 -21.94
CA GLY A 901 -18.86 45.09 -20.91
C GLY A 901 -19.05 46.53 -20.39
N ASP A 902 -19.54 46.69 -19.15
CA ASP A 902 -19.58 48.02 -18.53
C ASP A 902 -18.33 48.36 -17.73
N LEU A 903 -17.45 49.14 -18.36
CA LEU A 903 -16.19 49.58 -17.78
C LEU A 903 -16.35 50.55 -16.58
N VAL A 904 -17.52 51.17 -16.41
CA VAL A 904 -17.82 52.04 -15.26
C VAL A 904 -18.22 51.17 -14.08
N GLU A 905 -19.18 50.26 -14.26
CA GLU A 905 -19.61 49.33 -13.21
C GLU A 905 -18.47 48.38 -12.76
N LEU A 906 -17.61 47.95 -13.69
CA LEU A 906 -16.43 47.15 -13.35
C LEU A 906 -15.39 47.95 -12.56
N SER A 907 -15.14 49.22 -12.89
CA SER A 907 -14.07 50.00 -12.23
C SER A 907 -14.47 50.56 -10.87
N GLN A 908 -15.73 50.96 -10.66
CA GLN A 908 -16.23 51.49 -9.39
C GLN A 908 -15.85 50.69 -8.12
N PRO A 909 -16.09 49.35 -8.04
CA PRO A 909 -15.73 48.59 -6.84
C PRO A 909 -14.21 48.49 -6.62
N MET A 910 -13.41 48.49 -7.69
CA MET A 910 -11.95 48.46 -7.60
C MET A 910 -11.39 49.79 -7.10
N LEU A 911 -11.96 50.91 -7.56
CA LEU A 911 -11.58 52.27 -7.14
C LEU A 911 -11.96 52.56 -5.68
N ARG A 912 -13.03 51.95 -5.16
CA ARG A 912 -13.42 52.05 -3.75
C ARG A 912 -12.52 51.21 -2.84
N ASN A 913 -12.13 50.02 -3.29
CA ASN A 913 -11.29 49.07 -2.55
C ASN A 913 -9.79 49.20 -2.92
N MET A 914 -9.19 50.38 -2.72
CA MET A 914 -7.79 50.65 -3.09
C MET A 914 -6.78 49.78 -2.31
N ARG A 915 -6.46 48.59 -2.85
CA ARG A 915 -5.53 47.61 -2.25
C ARG A 915 -4.05 48.01 -2.38
N SER A 916 -3.63 48.53 -3.54
CA SER A 916 -2.27 49.06 -3.72
C SER A 916 -2.15 50.08 -4.87
N ALA A 917 -1.06 50.84 -4.87
CA ALA A 917 -0.75 51.82 -5.92
C ALA A 917 -0.47 51.18 -7.29
N SER A 918 0.11 49.96 -7.33
CA SER A 918 0.37 49.24 -8.57
C SER A 918 -0.90 48.72 -9.24
N ASP A 919 -1.89 48.34 -8.43
CA ASP A 919 -3.17 47.80 -8.91
C ASP A 919 -4.04 48.94 -9.45
N LEU A 920 -4.08 50.06 -8.74
CA LEU A 920 -4.69 51.30 -9.19
C LEU A 920 -4.05 51.79 -10.50
N LEU A 921 -2.72 51.80 -10.58
CA LEU A 921 -1.98 52.15 -11.80
C LEU A 921 -2.29 51.19 -12.96
N TRP A 922 -2.50 49.89 -12.71
CA TRP A 922 -2.89 48.93 -13.74
C TRP A 922 -4.28 49.22 -14.30
N ILE A 923 -5.28 49.46 -13.45
CA ILE A 923 -6.65 49.82 -13.85
C ILE A 923 -6.65 51.07 -14.75
N TYR A 924 -5.92 52.11 -14.33
CA TYR A 924 -5.77 53.33 -15.14
C TYR A 924 -5.02 53.10 -16.46
N LYS A 925 -4.03 52.20 -16.49
CA LYS A 925 -3.31 51.85 -17.73
C LYS A 925 -4.22 51.09 -18.70
N VAL A 926 -4.94 50.06 -18.26
CA VAL A 926 -5.85 49.28 -19.11
C VAL A 926 -6.98 50.16 -19.65
N ILE A 927 -7.72 50.86 -18.78
CA ILE A 927 -8.85 51.69 -19.21
C ILE A 927 -8.35 52.89 -20.03
N GLY A 928 -7.17 53.44 -19.74
CA GLY A 928 -6.51 54.44 -20.57
C GLY A 928 -6.21 53.93 -21.99
N HIS A 929 -5.74 52.69 -22.16
CA HIS A 929 -5.55 52.08 -23.48
C HIS A 929 -6.88 51.85 -24.21
N VAL A 930 -7.93 51.42 -23.51
CA VAL A 930 -9.27 51.29 -24.07
C VAL A 930 -9.81 52.64 -24.54
N VAL A 931 -9.64 53.72 -23.78
CA VAL A 931 -10.01 55.08 -24.21
C VAL A 931 -9.16 55.56 -25.39
N LYS A 932 -7.85 55.26 -25.40
CA LYS A 932 -6.92 55.66 -26.47
C LYS A 932 -7.23 55.03 -27.83
N TYR A 933 -7.58 53.75 -27.86
CA TYR A 933 -7.78 53.01 -29.11
C TYR A 933 -9.25 52.80 -29.49
N CYS A 934 -10.18 52.81 -28.53
CA CYS A 934 -11.60 52.51 -28.73
C CYS A 934 -12.53 53.72 -28.45
N SER A 935 -12.00 54.94 -28.33
CA SER A 935 -12.76 56.21 -28.20
C SER A 935 -14.03 56.30 -29.07
N SER A 936 -13.91 55.99 -30.36
CA SER A 936 -14.97 56.04 -31.39
C SER A 936 -16.00 54.91 -31.28
N ILE A 937 -15.73 53.91 -30.44
CA ILE A 937 -16.61 52.80 -30.07
C ILE A 937 -17.35 53.15 -28.77
N LEU A 938 -16.64 53.74 -27.80
CA LEU A 938 -17.16 54.16 -26.50
C LEU A 938 -18.07 55.40 -26.58
N TYR A 939 -17.85 56.28 -27.56
CA TYR A 939 -18.57 57.55 -27.71
C TYR A 939 -19.14 57.75 -29.12
N VAL A 940 -20.42 58.12 -29.20
CA VAL A 940 -21.03 58.74 -30.39
C VAL A 940 -21.96 59.85 -29.91
N LYS A 941 -21.77 61.04 -30.48
CA LYS A 941 -22.55 62.25 -30.18
C LYS A 941 -24.06 61.98 -30.25
N GLY A 942 -24.79 62.36 -29.20
CA GLY A 942 -26.24 62.18 -29.10
C GLY A 942 -26.74 60.79 -28.65
N LYS A 943 -25.86 59.79 -28.42
CA LYS A 943 -26.27 58.52 -27.80
C LYS A 943 -26.08 58.54 -26.29
N SER A 944 -27.16 58.29 -25.54
CA SER A 944 -27.15 58.20 -24.07
C SER A 944 -26.34 57.02 -23.54
N GLN A 945 -26.30 55.89 -24.27
CA GLN A 945 -25.53 54.68 -23.95
C GLN A 945 -24.02 54.80 -24.29
N ALA A 946 -23.45 56.00 -24.24
CA ALA A 946 -22.01 56.19 -24.40
C ALA A 946 -21.32 56.01 -23.03
N GLN A 947 -20.33 55.11 -22.95
CA GLN A 947 -19.60 54.84 -21.71
C GLN A 947 -18.52 55.89 -21.41
N LEU A 948 -17.95 56.52 -22.45
CA LEU A 948 -16.84 57.47 -22.28
C LEU A 948 -17.12 58.62 -21.28
N PRO A 949 -18.31 59.26 -21.24
CA PRO A 949 -18.65 60.24 -20.22
C PRO A 949 -18.55 59.70 -18.79
N GLY A 950 -19.05 58.47 -18.53
CA GLY A 950 -18.97 57.82 -17.22
C GLY A 950 -17.53 57.45 -16.85
N ILE A 951 -16.77 56.88 -17.80
CA ILE A 951 -15.34 56.55 -17.62
C ILE A 951 -14.53 57.80 -17.26
N LEU A 952 -14.76 58.93 -17.96
CA LEU A 952 -14.13 60.20 -17.65
C LEU A 952 -14.53 60.71 -16.27
N THR A 953 -15.81 60.64 -15.90
CA THR A 953 -16.29 61.08 -14.59
C THR A 953 -15.74 60.23 -13.45
N GLU A 954 -15.66 58.91 -13.55
CA GLU A 954 -15.21 58.07 -12.44
C GLU A 954 -13.68 58.11 -12.22
N LEU A 955 -12.89 58.15 -13.31
CA LEU A 955 -11.42 58.07 -13.25
C LEU A 955 -10.72 59.43 -13.32
N ILE A 956 -11.16 60.33 -14.19
CA ILE A 956 -10.39 61.54 -14.56
C ILE A 956 -11.00 62.82 -13.99
N LEU A 957 -12.32 62.89 -13.82
CA LEU A 957 -13.03 64.04 -13.25
C LEU A 957 -13.98 63.62 -12.11
N PRO A 958 -13.50 62.86 -11.10
CA PRO A 958 -14.34 62.37 -10.01
C PRO A 958 -14.92 63.52 -9.19
N PRO A 959 -16.15 63.42 -8.64
CA PRO A 959 -16.77 64.49 -7.85
C PRO A 959 -15.90 65.00 -6.67
N ALA A 960 -15.03 64.14 -6.12
CA ALA A 960 -14.07 64.51 -5.08
C ALA A 960 -13.02 65.55 -5.54
N LEU A 961 -12.65 65.58 -6.82
CA LEU A 961 -11.66 66.51 -7.39
C LEU A 961 -12.05 67.98 -7.21
N PHE A 962 -13.37 68.25 -7.23
CA PHE A 962 -13.97 69.57 -7.12
C PHE A 962 -14.28 69.98 -5.68
N ASN A 963 -13.99 69.14 -4.68
CA ASN A 963 -14.26 69.44 -3.28
C ASN A 963 -13.07 70.17 -2.62
N PRO A 964 -13.17 71.47 -2.27
CA PRO A 964 -12.05 72.23 -1.71
C PRO A 964 -11.62 71.75 -0.31
N LYS A 965 -12.42 70.92 0.36
CA LYS A 965 -12.10 70.36 1.70
C LYS A 965 -11.45 68.97 1.64
N LYS A 966 -11.40 68.30 0.47
CA LYS A 966 -10.91 66.91 0.36
C LYS A 966 -10.33 66.63 -1.03
N GLY A 967 -8.99 66.74 -1.15
CA GLY A 967 -8.26 66.41 -2.38
C GLY A 967 -8.24 64.91 -2.72
N LEU A 968 -7.78 64.59 -3.93
CA LEU A 968 -7.61 63.21 -4.39
C LEU A 968 -6.45 62.49 -3.66
N PRO A 969 -6.53 61.16 -3.45
CA PRO A 969 -5.44 60.36 -2.91
C PRO A 969 -4.15 60.47 -3.74
N SER A 970 -3.00 60.47 -3.07
CA SER A 970 -1.68 60.57 -3.72
C SER A 970 -1.42 59.45 -4.73
N GLN A 971 -1.85 58.22 -4.42
CA GLN A 971 -1.75 57.07 -5.32
C GLN A 971 -2.57 57.27 -6.60
N MET A 972 -3.78 57.82 -6.49
CA MET A 972 -4.65 58.16 -7.61
C MET A 972 -4.05 59.27 -8.48
N LEU A 973 -3.47 60.30 -7.86
CA LEU A 973 -2.74 61.35 -8.58
C LEU A 973 -1.50 60.82 -9.31
N SER A 974 -0.80 59.83 -8.76
CA SER A 974 0.32 59.16 -9.44
C SER A 974 -0.15 58.31 -10.62
N ALA A 975 -1.24 57.55 -10.46
CA ALA A 975 -1.85 56.78 -11.54
C ALA A 975 -2.31 57.70 -12.69
N ILE A 976 -2.97 58.82 -12.37
CA ILE A 976 -3.35 59.85 -13.35
C ILE A 976 -2.11 60.46 -14.00
N ARG A 977 -1.04 60.79 -13.26
CA ARG A 977 0.20 61.34 -13.84
C ARG A 977 0.78 60.44 -14.93
N GLU A 978 0.84 59.13 -14.70
CA GLU A 978 1.36 58.20 -15.70
C GLU A 978 0.42 58.01 -16.90
N THR A 979 -0.90 58.09 -16.71
CA THR A 979 -1.89 57.58 -17.69
C THR A 979 -2.75 58.62 -18.38
N LEU A 980 -2.85 59.86 -17.86
CA LEU A 980 -3.71 60.93 -18.40
C LEU A 980 -3.47 61.20 -19.89
N HIS A 981 -2.24 60.98 -20.36
CA HIS A 981 -1.89 61.12 -21.76
C HIS A 981 -2.66 60.17 -22.69
N LEU A 982 -3.00 58.96 -22.23
CA LEU A 982 -3.78 57.98 -22.97
C LEU A 982 -5.23 58.46 -23.18
N PHE A 983 -5.83 59.02 -22.13
CA PHE A 983 -7.17 59.60 -22.18
C PHE A 983 -7.20 60.83 -23.10
N LEU A 984 -6.17 61.69 -23.05
CA LEU A 984 -6.05 62.85 -23.93
C LEU A 984 -5.84 62.47 -25.40
N GLU A 985 -5.02 61.46 -25.71
CA GLU A 985 -4.91 60.91 -27.07
C GLU A 985 -6.25 60.31 -27.56
N GLY A 986 -6.97 59.60 -26.69
CA GLY A 986 -8.29 59.05 -26.99
C GLY A 986 -9.32 60.13 -27.31
N LEU A 987 -9.41 61.19 -26.50
CA LEU A 987 -10.30 62.32 -26.76
C LEU A 987 -9.92 63.07 -28.04
N ALA A 988 -8.63 63.17 -28.37
CA ALA A 988 -8.16 63.80 -29.60
C ALA A 988 -8.54 63.03 -30.88
N SER A 989 -8.73 61.72 -30.80
CA SER A 989 -9.15 60.91 -31.94
C SER A 989 -10.65 61.10 -32.33
N LEU A 990 -11.43 61.79 -31.49
CA LEU A 990 -12.80 62.22 -31.77
C LEU A 990 -12.82 63.58 -32.50
N ASP A 991 -14.00 64.05 -32.91
CA ASP A 991 -14.15 65.37 -33.55
C ASP A 991 -14.04 66.52 -32.51
N LEU A 992 -12.80 66.83 -32.12
CA LEU A 992 -12.48 67.95 -31.22
C LEU A 992 -12.97 69.31 -31.70
N GLN A 993 -13.24 69.50 -33.00
CA GLN A 993 -13.65 70.81 -33.53
C GLN A 993 -15.16 71.01 -33.52
N ARG A 994 -15.96 69.94 -33.66
CA ARG A 994 -17.43 70.02 -33.71
C ARG A 994 -18.13 69.44 -32.49
N ASP A 995 -17.42 68.83 -31.54
CA ASP A 995 -18.03 68.29 -30.31
C ASP A 995 -17.76 69.16 -29.06
N GLU A 996 -18.74 69.99 -28.70
CA GLU A 996 -18.69 70.83 -27.51
C GLU A 996 -18.53 70.05 -26.20
N PHE A 997 -19.04 68.82 -26.10
CA PHE A 997 -18.93 68.03 -24.88
C PHE A 997 -17.48 67.58 -24.68
N ILE A 998 -16.84 67.06 -25.75
CA ILE A 998 -15.42 66.69 -25.70
C ILE A 998 -14.54 67.94 -25.48
N GLN A 999 -14.85 69.07 -26.12
CA GLN A 999 -14.13 70.34 -25.89
C GLN A 999 -14.19 70.77 -24.42
N ARG A 1000 -15.38 70.79 -23.81
CA ARG A 1000 -15.56 71.12 -22.38
C ARG A 1000 -14.77 70.17 -21.49
N LYS A 1001 -14.83 68.85 -21.75
CA LYS A 1001 -14.10 67.86 -20.94
C LYS A 1001 -12.57 67.99 -21.05
N VAL A 1002 -12.00 68.30 -22.22
CA VAL A 1002 -10.57 68.61 -22.32
C VAL A 1002 -10.21 69.90 -21.56
N GLN A 1003 -11.06 70.93 -21.61
CA GLN A 1003 -10.86 72.17 -20.85
C GLN A 1003 -10.92 71.93 -19.33
N GLU A 1004 -11.88 71.15 -18.84
CA GLU A 1004 -11.98 70.72 -17.42
C GLU A 1004 -10.73 69.93 -16.98
N ILE A 1005 -10.21 69.04 -17.82
CA ILE A 1005 -8.98 68.28 -17.55
C ILE A 1005 -7.77 69.22 -17.43
N VAL A 1006 -7.65 70.22 -18.31
CA VAL A 1006 -6.59 71.24 -18.21
C VAL A 1006 -6.72 72.03 -16.90
N GLN A 1007 -7.91 72.58 -16.61
CA GLN A 1007 -8.20 73.34 -15.39
C GLN A 1007 -7.77 72.60 -14.12
N GLN A 1008 -8.06 71.30 -14.08
CA GLN A 1008 -7.85 70.50 -12.88
C GLN A 1008 -6.45 69.91 -12.76
N TYR A 1009 -5.77 69.55 -13.85
CA TYR A 1009 -4.50 68.79 -13.76
C TYR A 1009 -3.26 69.53 -14.22
N PHE A 1010 -3.37 70.63 -14.97
CA PHE A 1010 -2.19 71.31 -15.54
C PHE A 1010 -1.17 71.73 -14.47
N LEU A 1011 -1.64 72.42 -13.43
CA LEU A 1011 -0.80 72.88 -12.31
C LEU A 1011 -0.57 71.84 -11.21
N ARG A 1012 -1.22 70.67 -11.26
CA ARG A 1012 -1.00 69.58 -10.27
C ARG A 1012 0.26 68.76 -10.55
N PHE A 1013 0.89 68.93 -11.72
CA PHE A 1013 2.10 68.22 -12.12
C PHE A 1013 3.18 69.22 -12.55
N GLN A 1014 4.40 69.05 -12.04
CA GLN A 1014 5.53 69.90 -12.39
C GLN A 1014 6.18 69.47 -13.71
N VAL A 1015 6.71 70.45 -14.45
CA VAL A 1015 7.50 70.24 -15.66
C VAL A 1015 8.98 70.13 -15.26
N LYS A 1016 9.71 69.22 -15.90
CA LYS A 1016 11.17 69.14 -15.79
C LYS A 1016 11.79 70.07 -16.83
N SER A 1017 12.69 70.96 -16.40
CA SER A 1017 13.63 71.59 -17.32
C SER A 1017 14.73 70.59 -17.68
N SER A 1018 15.09 70.47 -18.95
CA SER A 1018 16.17 69.58 -19.41
C SER A 1018 17.58 70.04 -18.96
N THR A 1019 17.72 71.30 -18.55
CA THR A 1019 18.99 71.99 -18.32
C THR A 1019 19.67 71.76 -16.96
N LEU A 1020 19.06 71.01 -16.03
CA LEU A 1020 19.59 70.78 -14.67
C LEU A 1020 19.63 69.28 -14.31
N ALA A 1021 20.34 68.51 -15.14
CA ALA A 1021 20.46 67.05 -15.01
C ALA A 1021 21.85 66.58 -14.48
N THR A 1022 22.40 67.28 -13.48
CA THR A 1022 23.58 66.84 -12.72
C THR A 1022 23.27 66.85 -11.22
N THR A 1023 23.85 65.91 -10.47
CA THR A 1023 23.77 65.76 -9.00
C THR A 1023 22.36 65.58 -8.40
N SER A 1024 21.76 64.40 -8.57
CA SER A 1024 21.23 63.59 -7.45
C SER A 1024 20.70 62.24 -7.93
N SER A 1025 21.12 61.16 -7.27
CA SER A 1025 20.65 59.80 -7.55
C SER A 1025 19.34 59.50 -6.80
N GLY A 1026 18.43 58.71 -7.40
CA GLY A 1026 17.39 58.03 -6.62
C GLY A 1026 15.91 58.41 -6.84
N SER A 1027 15.48 58.83 -8.04
CA SER A 1027 14.06 58.62 -8.43
C SER A 1027 13.84 58.51 -9.94
N SER A 1028 13.09 57.48 -10.36
CA SER A 1028 12.61 57.24 -11.73
C SER A 1028 11.47 58.20 -12.08
N SER A 1029 11.79 59.49 -12.18
CA SER A 1029 10.81 60.58 -12.22
C SER A 1029 10.25 60.84 -13.63
N ALA A 1030 8.92 60.78 -13.78
CA ALA A 1030 8.21 60.83 -15.07
C ALA A 1030 8.09 62.24 -15.70
N ASN A 1031 7.91 62.30 -17.02
CA ASN A 1031 7.55 63.52 -17.78
C ASN A 1031 6.19 64.10 -17.35
N HIS A 1032 5.90 65.35 -17.75
CA HIS A 1032 4.60 65.98 -17.53
C HIS A 1032 3.52 65.37 -18.46
N PRO A 1033 2.29 65.07 -18.00
CA PRO A 1033 1.39 64.19 -18.76
C PRO A 1033 0.90 64.81 -20.07
N PHE A 1034 0.66 66.13 -20.07
CA PHE A 1034 0.26 66.86 -21.27
C PHE A 1034 1.40 66.95 -22.31
N MET A 1035 2.66 66.97 -21.86
CA MET A 1035 3.82 66.88 -22.77
C MET A 1035 3.92 65.51 -23.47
N VAL A 1036 3.55 64.43 -22.78
CA VAL A 1036 3.51 63.08 -23.37
C VAL A 1036 2.39 63.00 -24.42
N ALA A 1037 1.18 63.47 -24.09
CA ALA A 1037 0.05 63.51 -25.03
C ALA A 1037 0.36 64.30 -26.30
N LEU A 1038 1.04 65.45 -26.16
CA LEU A 1038 1.36 66.35 -27.25
C LEU A 1038 2.59 65.94 -28.09
N HIS A 1039 3.33 64.91 -27.71
CA HIS A 1039 4.56 64.49 -28.41
C HIS A 1039 4.37 64.29 -29.93
N LYS A 1040 3.22 63.74 -30.34
CA LYS A 1040 2.86 63.53 -31.76
C LYS A 1040 2.51 64.83 -32.53
N SER A 1041 2.31 65.97 -31.84
CA SER A 1041 2.25 67.31 -32.47
C SER A 1041 3.62 67.97 -32.62
N CYS A 1042 4.63 67.47 -31.92
CA CYS A 1042 5.98 68.02 -31.93
C CYS A 1042 6.86 67.44 -33.04
N ALA A 1043 6.47 66.29 -33.61
CA ALA A 1043 7.18 65.63 -34.72
C ALA A 1043 7.22 66.49 -36.00
N ARG A 1044 8.20 66.22 -36.88
CA ARG A 1044 8.37 66.92 -38.17
C ARG A 1044 7.10 66.91 -39.03
N GLN A 1045 6.42 65.75 -39.08
CA GLN A 1045 5.05 65.62 -39.58
C GLN A 1045 4.11 65.46 -38.36
N PRO A 1046 3.42 66.52 -37.94
CA PRO A 1046 2.57 66.47 -36.76
C PRO A 1046 1.25 65.77 -37.07
N ASN A 1047 0.77 64.91 -36.16
CA ASN A 1047 -0.54 64.30 -36.30
C ASN A 1047 -1.65 65.38 -36.19
N PRO A 1048 -2.66 65.41 -37.10
CA PRO A 1048 -3.64 66.49 -37.15
C PRO A 1048 -4.61 66.50 -35.96
N GLN A 1049 -5.01 65.32 -35.45
CA GLN A 1049 -5.86 65.19 -34.26
C GLN A 1049 -5.13 65.70 -33.00
N ILE A 1050 -3.87 65.30 -32.81
CA ILE A 1050 -3.04 65.78 -31.70
C ILE A 1050 -2.67 67.27 -31.87
N SER A 1051 -2.68 67.80 -33.10
CA SER A 1051 -2.55 69.25 -33.36
C SER A 1051 -3.78 70.05 -32.93
N ALA A 1052 -4.99 69.53 -33.18
CA ALA A 1052 -6.22 70.14 -32.67
C ALA A 1052 -6.27 70.08 -31.12
N LEU A 1053 -5.75 68.99 -30.52
CA LEU A 1053 -5.58 68.89 -29.07
C LEU A 1053 -4.58 69.94 -28.54
N ARG A 1054 -3.44 70.15 -29.22
CA ARG A 1054 -2.45 71.20 -28.89
C ARG A 1054 -3.10 72.57 -28.85
N GLU A 1055 -3.85 72.94 -29.88
CA GLU A 1055 -4.56 74.22 -29.98
C GLU A 1055 -5.57 74.39 -28.83
N LEU A 1056 -6.38 73.37 -28.55
CA LEU A 1056 -7.38 73.40 -27.49
C LEU A 1056 -6.77 73.51 -26.08
N ILE A 1057 -5.66 72.80 -25.82
CA ILE A 1057 -4.91 72.88 -24.56
C ILE A 1057 -4.27 74.26 -24.40
N LEU A 1058 -3.60 74.78 -25.43
CA LEU A 1058 -2.98 76.11 -25.38
C LEU A 1058 -4.02 77.23 -25.21
N LYS A 1059 -5.19 77.11 -25.85
CA LYS A 1059 -6.33 78.02 -25.67
C LYS A 1059 -6.83 78.00 -24.21
N ALA A 1060 -6.98 76.83 -23.61
CA ALA A 1060 -7.37 76.68 -22.20
C ALA A 1060 -6.31 77.25 -21.24
N ILE A 1061 -5.03 76.91 -21.41
CA ILE A 1061 -3.91 77.46 -20.62
C ILE A 1061 -3.89 78.98 -20.71
N ARG A 1062 -4.03 79.54 -21.91
CA ARG A 1062 -4.09 81.00 -22.11
C ARG A 1062 -5.23 81.62 -21.32
N GLN A 1063 -6.44 81.06 -21.43
CA GLN A 1063 -7.64 81.57 -20.76
C GLN A 1063 -7.61 81.49 -19.24
N GLN A 1064 -6.79 80.60 -18.65
CA GLN A 1064 -6.87 80.23 -17.23
C GLN A 1064 -5.61 80.60 -16.43
N TYR A 1065 -4.45 80.67 -17.07
CA TYR A 1065 -3.14 80.82 -16.41
C TYR A 1065 -2.24 81.90 -17.02
N LEU A 1066 -2.64 82.55 -18.11
CA LEU A 1066 -1.92 83.67 -18.73
C LEU A 1066 -2.71 84.99 -18.79
N ILE A 1067 -4.05 84.96 -18.70
CA ILE A 1067 -4.84 86.18 -18.51
C ILE A 1067 -4.65 86.68 -17.08
N TYR A 1068 -4.47 87.99 -16.93
CA TYR A 1068 -4.01 88.60 -15.70
C TYR A 1068 -4.93 89.75 -15.23
N HIS A 1069 -5.19 89.82 -13.91
CA HIS A 1069 -6.26 90.64 -13.32
C HIS A 1069 -5.86 91.38 -12.02
N GLY A 1070 -4.57 91.56 -11.73
CA GLY A 1070 -4.09 92.16 -10.46
C GLY A 1070 -2.94 93.15 -10.64
N GLN A 1071 -2.07 93.28 -9.62
CA GLN A 1071 -0.78 94.01 -9.71
C GLN A 1071 0.49 93.16 -9.42
N GLN A 1072 0.42 92.04 -8.68
CA GLN A 1072 1.54 91.08 -8.50
C GLN A 1072 1.37 89.80 -9.34
N PRO A 1073 2.41 89.30 -10.04
CA PRO A 1073 2.30 88.15 -10.94
C PRO A 1073 1.86 86.86 -10.22
N PRO A 1074 1.06 85.98 -10.84
CA PRO A 1074 0.55 84.79 -10.17
C PRO A 1074 1.65 83.76 -9.86
N SER A 1075 1.55 83.11 -8.70
CA SER A 1075 2.50 82.06 -8.27
C SER A 1075 2.60 80.85 -9.21
N HIS A 1076 1.60 80.65 -10.10
CA HIS A 1076 1.60 79.60 -11.11
C HIS A 1076 2.26 79.99 -12.45
N LEU A 1077 2.58 81.28 -12.65
CA LEU A 1077 3.12 81.78 -13.92
C LEU A 1077 4.49 81.14 -14.28
N PRO A 1078 5.47 80.96 -13.36
CA PRO A 1078 6.74 80.34 -13.69
C PRO A 1078 6.60 78.90 -14.22
N TYR A 1079 5.73 78.10 -13.59
CA TYR A 1079 5.44 76.73 -14.01
C TYR A 1079 4.74 76.67 -15.38
N THR A 1080 3.87 77.65 -15.65
CA THR A 1080 3.15 77.79 -16.93
C THR A 1080 4.12 78.15 -18.06
N LEU A 1081 5.05 79.08 -17.82
CA LEU A 1081 6.08 79.45 -18.77
C LEU A 1081 7.08 78.32 -19.03
N ALA A 1082 7.48 77.57 -17.98
CA ALA A 1082 8.35 76.40 -18.12
C ALA A 1082 7.72 75.29 -18.99
N PHE A 1083 6.39 75.07 -18.87
CA PHE A 1083 5.67 74.16 -19.78
C PHE A 1083 5.75 74.60 -21.24
N LEU A 1084 5.49 75.89 -21.51
CA LEU A 1084 5.48 76.44 -22.86
C LEU A 1084 6.88 76.45 -23.49
N GLN A 1085 7.91 76.78 -22.70
CA GLN A 1085 9.30 76.71 -23.12
C GLN A 1085 9.71 75.28 -23.51
N GLU A 1086 9.38 74.28 -22.68
CA GLU A 1086 9.68 72.87 -22.97
C GLU A 1086 8.87 72.33 -24.17
N LEU A 1087 7.61 72.78 -24.34
CA LEU A 1087 6.78 72.43 -25.50
C LEU A 1087 7.34 73.00 -26.81
N LEU A 1088 7.76 74.26 -26.81
CA LEU A 1088 8.42 74.89 -27.95
C LEU A 1088 9.76 74.20 -28.25
N HIS A 1089 10.59 73.96 -27.23
CA HIS A 1089 11.90 73.30 -27.38
C HIS A 1089 11.82 71.90 -27.99
N ARG A 1090 10.76 71.12 -27.69
CA ARG A 1090 10.54 69.80 -28.30
C ARG A 1090 9.88 69.85 -29.69
N THR A 1091 9.37 70.99 -30.16
CA THR A 1091 8.61 71.09 -31.42
C THR A 1091 9.54 71.26 -32.62
N TYR A 1092 9.53 70.33 -33.58
CA TYR A 1092 10.33 70.38 -34.81
C TYR A 1092 9.60 70.96 -36.02
N ASN A 1093 8.27 71.09 -36.00
CA ASN A 1093 7.50 71.58 -37.13
C ASN A 1093 7.29 73.11 -37.04
N PRO A 1094 7.71 73.91 -38.06
CA PRO A 1094 7.64 75.38 -37.98
C PRO A 1094 6.21 75.93 -37.93
N GLN A 1095 5.23 75.25 -38.54
CA GLN A 1095 3.83 75.66 -38.46
C GLN A 1095 3.24 75.44 -37.05
N GLN A 1096 3.82 74.56 -36.25
CA GLN A 1096 3.44 74.33 -34.84
C GLN A 1096 4.24 75.21 -33.86
N ILE A 1097 5.28 75.91 -34.33
CA ILE A 1097 6.01 76.94 -33.57
C ILE A 1097 5.37 78.32 -33.81
N ALA A 1098 4.85 78.57 -35.02
CA ALA A 1098 4.14 79.79 -35.38
C ALA A 1098 2.65 79.81 -34.96
N ARG A 1099 2.17 78.77 -34.27
CA ARG A 1099 0.82 78.61 -33.70
C ARG A 1099 0.90 78.53 -32.17
#